data_AF-A0A957YXI1-F1
#
_entry.id   AF-A0A957YXI1-F1
#
_cell.length_a   1.000
_cell.length_b   1.000
_cell.length_c   1.000
_cell.angle_alpha   90.00
_cell.angle_beta   90.00
_cell.angle_gamma   90.00
#
_symmetry.space_group_name_H-M   'P 1'
#
loop_
_entity.id
_entity.type
_entity.pdbx_description
1 polymer ?
#
loop_
_entity_poly.entity_id
_entity_poly.type
_entity_poly.pdbx_seq_one_letter_code
_entity_poly.pdbx_strand_id
1 'polypeptide(L)'
;ALLVNGIPTILYTTGGPGTNNHGLDFGFTQPATGQVDILNTAPETLPDPAALQIVKVVDGGSVSDPFTVTVTGPNGYNTTVNVIAGTPTALTDLEAGQYTVVEATPSASSAPAGLGWLGTSYAPAGGLITLISGMTGTVTVTNQLTELPTAPTGVLTVTKTVDWNGNTPDAGQQFTYTIEGPDGFTPINDTITDGDVMTYVVPLGVYTVTETLPGAGWVTTYTVDSIFSSTSGVVDLRGGSTQSPIAPAVVSGTTYRDFNSNGQLDGTDVPVADVTVTMYGPDGTACGSILSDVNGAYSMTPTCSGPWRVVFTGLPTGTEPSPAGTGNDTSTQFVTTSGVTGLDFAVNSPCDYCQENPQTVGPIYTNGLRSTAPTNASVVGFAYNASGAGTPATKLAENEDTGTLYGIAYDRQRELVYASAFLKRHADLGPNGGGAIYQIDPSLPAASATSLLIDINGVTGAADGIVIDTGATFVRDLGAANNPNTDANAFPLVGKWGLGDIEIDEATGRLYATNLNQRTLVEIDLATATVLNSFAIPNPGCATADERRPFGLGSQNGKIYVGVVCDTTLDAFVMALQPDGTFVNVVTNIPMNIPMPDRFDGISRFWLPWTNVYQVDTNRGAFRNTYPSPLLGDIDFDANGNMLLSFRDRFADQTAEQTNQPNGTFSEDIWGHSQILQACATGSGWTTGGACNVGLIKTRVGENASNTGGLASLKVAGSFITGVADPISVMQQGTARWAYGTADEIVGSPYVVDNGTQGPPKVAKGNGMGDLELLCDPAPIEIGNRVWDDLDGDGEQDAGEPGLNNLIVTLQTPTGSSTTTTSGDGNYYFTVDAYTAYTITVATPAGFQLTAANTTALDAANLTSNHAISDTI
;
A
#
# COMPACT_ATOMS: atom_id res chain seq x y z
N ALA A 1 -10.33 -13.87 -13.38
CA ALA A 1 -11.26 -12.94 -14.05
C ALA A 1 -12.63 -13.58 -14.31
N LEU A 2 -13.73 -12.85 -14.15
CA LEU A 2 -15.01 -13.19 -14.80
C LEU A 2 -15.05 -12.51 -16.19
N LEU A 3 -15.69 -13.13 -17.17
CA LEU A 3 -15.98 -12.48 -18.45
C LEU A 3 -17.31 -11.73 -18.36
N VAL A 4 -17.26 -10.41 -18.10
CA VAL A 4 -18.46 -9.56 -18.07
C VAL A 4 -18.65 -8.97 -19.46
N ASN A 5 -19.73 -9.34 -20.15
CA ASN A 5 -20.01 -8.94 -21.54
C ASN A 5 -18.86 -9.25 -22.53
N GLY A 6 -18.05 -10.28 -22.25
CA GLY A 6 -16.88 -10.65 -23.06
C GLY A 6 -15.58 -9.92 -22.70
N ILE A 7 -15.58 -9.03 -21.70
CA ILE A 7 -14.39 -8.32 -21.21
C ILE A 7 -13.80 -9.06 -19.99
N PRO A 8 -12.49 -9.34 -19.95
CA PRO A 8 -11.79 -9.80 -18.75
C PRO A 8 -11.92 -8.81 -17.58
N THR A 9 -12.58 -9.24 -16.51
CA THR A 9 -12.83 -8.44 -15.31
C THR A 9 -12.34 -9.20 -14.07
N ILE A 10 -11.42 -8.66 -13.29
CA ILE A 10 -11.07 -9.23 -11.98
C ILE A 10 -11.71 -8.39 -10.87
N LEU A 11 -12.32 -9.05 -9.89
CA LEU A 11 -12.98 -8.44 -8.73
C LEU A 11 -12.19 -8.80 -7.48
N TYR A 12 -11.73 -7.79 -6.75
CA TYR A 12 -11.05 -7.94 -5.47
C TYR A 12 -11.75 -7.10 -4.38
N THR A 13 -11.99 -7.73 -3.24
CA THR A 13 -12.03 -7.02 -1.96
C THR A 13 -10.62 -7.05 -1.40
N THR A 14 -10.02 -5.89 -1.17
CA THR A 14 -8.71 -5.77 -0.52
C THR A 14 -8.75 -6.37 0.87
N GLY A 15 -7.62 -6.95 1.29
CA GLY A 15 -7.36 -7.20 2.71
C GLY A 15 -6.94 -5.91 3.41
N GLY A 16 -6.22 -6.06 4.51
CA GLY A 16 -5.61 -4.92 5.21
C GLY A 16 -4.31 -4.42 4.55
N PRO A 17 -3.63 -3.46 5.18
CA PRO A 17 -2.20 -3.25 4.97
C PRO A 17 -1.48 -4.60 5.08
N GLY A 18 -0.59 -4.88 4.11
CA GLY A 18 -0.03 -6.21 3.89
C GLY A 18 -0.75 -7.05 2.82
N THR A 19 -1.68 -6.46 2.05
CA THR A 19 -2.20 -7.07 0.80
C THR A 19 -2.13 -6.11 -0.39
N ASN A 20 -0.92 -5.64 -0.71
CA ASN A 20 -0.59 -4.89 -1.92
C ASN A 20 -0.39 -5.84 -3.10
N ASN A 21 -1.31 -5.80 -4.08
CA ASN A 21 -1.33 -6.76 -5.18
C ASN A 21 -0.60 -6.23 -6.42
N HIS A 22 0.74 -6.22 -6.35
CA HIS A 22 1.65 -5.92 -7.47
C HIS A 22 1.79 -7.09 -8.48
N GLY A 23 0.82 -8.02 -8.50
CA GLY A 23 0.81 -9.21 -9.35
C GLY A 23 -0.48 -9.32 -10.17
N LEU A 24 -1.03 -8.18 -10.64
CA LEU A 24 -2.17 -8.22 -11.55
C LEU A 24 -1.70 -8.26 -13.00
N ASP A 25 -1.87 -9.45 -13.56
CA ASP A 25 -1.20 -9.88 -14.77
C ASP A 25 -2.20 -10.40 -15.81
N PHE A 26 -1.93 -10.08 -17.08
CA PHE A 26 -2.81 -10.41 -18.20
C PHE A 26 -2.01 -10.95 -19.40
N GLY A 27 -1.73 -12.25 -19.39
CA GLY A 27 -1.26 -12.99 -20.57
C GLY A 27 -2.39 -13.19 -21.59
N PHE A 28 -2.07 -12.97 -22.87
CA PHE A 28 -2.99 -13.14 -23.99
C PHE A 28 -2.36 -13.97 -25.11
N THR A 29 -3.07 -15.00 -25.59
CA THR A 29 -2.69 -15.94 -26.65
C THR A 29 -3.48 -15.70 -27.95
N GLN A 30 -3.09 -16.32 -29.07
CA GLN A 30 -3.85 -16.29 -30.34
C GLN A 30 -4.42 -17.68 -30.74
N PRO A 31 -5.75 -17.82 -30.98
CA PRO A 31 -6.42 -19.10 -31.27
C PRO A 31 -6.42 -19.51 -32.76
N ALA A 32 -7.03 -20.67 -33.10
CA ALA A 32 -7.14 -21.18 -34.48
C ALA A 32 -8.47 -21.92 -34.82
N THR A 33 -8.90 -21.84 -36.10
CA THR A 33 -9.92 -22.66 -36.85
C THR A 33 -11.44 -22.23 -36.89
N GLY A 34 -12.25 -22.74 -37.88
CA GLY A 34 -13.64 -22.35 -38.28
C GLY A 34 -14.70 -23.52 -38.33
N GLN A 35 -15.80 -23.64 -39.12
CA GLN A 35 -16.53 -22.91 -40.22
C GLN A 35 -17.90 -23.65 -40.52
N VAL A 36 -19.01 -23.05 -41.04
CA VAL A 36 -20.23 -23.75 -41.62
C VAL A 36 -21.32 -22.85 -42.33
N ASP A 37 -22.17 -23.41 -43.25
CA ASP A 37 -23.27 -22.75 -44.05
C ASP A 37 -24.61 -23.57 -44.19
N ILE A 38 -25.83 -22.97 -44.35
CA ILE A 38 -27.14 -23.58 -44.80
C ILE A 38 -28.12 -22.56 -45.52
N LEU A 39 -29.16 -23.04 -46.26
CA LEU A 39 -30.10 -22.32 -47.20
C LEU A 39 -31.60 -22.81 -47.05
N ASN A 40 -32.74 -22.34 -47.66
CA ASN A 40 -33.12 -21.41 -48.77
C ASN A 40 -34.65 -21.00 -48.81
N THR A 41 -35.02 -20.00 -49.66
CA THR A 41 -36.30 -19.51 -50.31
C THR A 41 -37.77 -19.71 -49.81
N ALA A 42 -38.63 -18.67 -50.05
CA ALA A 42 -40.12 -18.68 -49.94
C ALA A 42 -40.84 -17.54 -50.76
N PRO A 43 -42.08 -17.76 -51.28
CA PRO A 43 -43.16 -16.73 -51.40
C PRO A 43 -44.58 -17.33 -51.05
N GLU A 44 -45.81 -16.77 -51.27
CA GLU A 44 -46.41 -15.71 -52.12
C GLU A 44 -47.66 -15.01 -51.48
N THR A 45 -47.89 -13.73 -51.87
CA THR A 45 -49.10 -12.88 -52.18
C THR A 45 -50.57 -13.20 -51.74
N LEU A 46 -51.58 -12.28 -51.71
CA LEU A 46 -51.82 -10.86 -52.13
C LEU A 46 -52.79 -10.17 -51.13
N PRO A 47 -52.75 -8.83 -50.91
CA PRO A 47 -53.70 -7.90 -51.59
C PRO A 47 -53.12 -6.50 -51.98
N ASP A 48 -53.92 -5.70 -52.71
CA ASP A 48 -53.51 -4.46 -53.42
C ASP A 48 -53.16 -3.27 -52.48
N PRO A 49 -52.05 -2.52 -52.69
CA PRO A 49 -51.22 -2.16 -51.55
C PRO A 49 -50.77 -0.68 -51.42
N ALA A 50 -50.17 -0.38 -50.27
CA ALA A 50 -49.25 0.76 -50.06
C ALA A 50 -47.80 0.35 -50.40
N ALA A 51 -46.89 1.32 -50.41
CA ALA A 51 -45.46 1.07 -50.60
C ALA A 51 -44.59 1.83 -49.60
N LEU A 52 -43.37 1.32 -49.36
CA LEU A 52 -42.34 1.92 -48.54
C LEU A 52 -41.02 1.96 -49.32
N GLN A 53 -40.49 3.15 -49.53
CA GLN A 53 -39.16 3.36 -50.08
C GLN A 53 -38.14 3.53 -48.94
N ILE A 54 -37.16 2.66 -48.87
CA ILE A 54 -36.05 2.75 -47.93
C ILE A 54 -34.84 3.31 -48.67
N VAL A 55 -34.33 4.45 -48.21
CA VAL A 55 -33.15 5.09 -48.77
C VAL A 55 -31.97 4.82 -47.83
N LYS A 56 -31.02 4.00 -48.26
CA LYS A 56 -29.79 3.78 -47.50
C LYS A 56 -28.76 4.85 -47.82
N VAL A 57 -28.17 5.43 -46.78
CA VAL A 57 -27.06 6.38 -46.85
C VAL A 57 -25.90 5.82 -46.02
N VAL A 58 -24.68 6.03 -46.51
CA VAL A 58 -23.47 5.96 -45.69
C VAL A 58 -22.87 7.36 -45.72
N ASP A 59 -22.44 7.81 -44.55
CA ASP A 59 -21.83 9.11 -44.30
C ASP A 59 -20.38 8.89 -43.84
N GLY A 60 -19.47 9.74 -44.31
CA GLY A 60 -18.02 9.48 -44.25
C GLY A 60 -17.48 8.47 -45.27
N GLY A 61 -18.31 7.88 -46.14
CA GLY A 61 -17.83 6.97 -47.18
C GLY A 61 -18.94 6.35 -48.05
N SER A 62 -18.57 5.32 -48.81
CA SER A 62 -19.47 4.57 -49.70
C SER A 62 -19.17 3.08 -49.61
N VAL A 63 -20.20 2.24 -49.52
CA VAL A 63 -20.07 0.78 -49.60
C VAL A 63 -20.99 0.21 -50.67
N SER A 64 -20.56 -0.88 -51.32
CA SER A 64 -21.38 -1.67 -52.26
C SER A 64 -22.39 -2.58 -51.57
N ASP A 65 -22.12 -2.91 -50.31
CA ASP A 65 -22.66 -4.12 -49.70
C ASP A 65 -24.08 -3.90 -49.15
N PRO A 66 -24.94 -4.92 -49.21
CA PRO A 66 -26.31 -4.82 -48.74
C PRO A 66 -26.38 -4.77 -47.20
N PHE A 67 -27.01 -3.74 -46.66
CA PHE A 67 -27.39 -3.68 -45.25
C PHE A 67 -28.71 -4.40 -45.03
N THR A 68 -28.76 -5.22 -43.98
CA THR A 68 -29.93 -6.03 -43.62
C THR A 68 -30.87 -5.23 -42.73
N VAL A 69 -31.99 -4.77 -43.31
CA VAL A 69 -32.99 -3.93 -42.66
C VAL A 69 -34.28 -4.71 -42.42
N THR A 70 -34.68 -4.83 -41.16
CA THR A 70 -35.95 -5.43 -40.74
C THR A 70 -37.06 -4.37 -40.72
N VAL A 71 -38.19 -4.69 -41.34
CA VAL A 71 -39.36 -3.83 -41.48
C VAL A 71 -40.54 -4.54 -40.83
N THR A 72 -40.95 -4.03 -39.67
CA THR A 72 -42.12 -4.52 -38.91
C THR A 72 -43.33 -3.63 -39.20
N GLY A 73 -44.54 -4.17 -39.16
CA GLY A 73 -45.76 -3.46 -39.54
C GLY A 73 -47.07 -4.04 -38.99
N PRO A 74 -48.23 -3.64 -39.54
CA PRO A 74 -49.54 -4.09 -39.11
C PRO A 74 -49.72 -5.60 -39.25
N ASN A 75 -50.68 -6.17 -38.50
CA ASN A 75 -51.08 -7.59 -38.60
C ASN A 75 -49.95 -8.62 -38.48
N GLY A 76 -48.82 -8.24 -37.86
CA GLY A 76 -47.65 -9.10 -37.71
C GLY A 76 -46.73 -9.12 -38.93
N TYR A 77 -46.89 -8.19 -39.88
CA TYR A 77 -45.95 -7.99 -40.97
C TYR A 77 -44.53 -7.82 -40.40
N ASN A 78 -43.62 -8.67 -40.83
CA ASN A 78 -42.22 -8.61 -40.50
C ASN A 78 -41.44 -9.17 -41.69
N THR A 79 -40.72 -8.31 -42.41
CA THR A 79 -39.82 -8.73 -43.48
C THR A 79 -38.41 -8.22 -43.22
N THR A 80 -37.43 -8.83 -43.87
CA THR A 80 -36.05 -8.35 -43.87
C THR A 80 -35.62 -8.11 -45.30
N VAL A 81 -35.17 -6.89 -45.60
CA VAL A 81 -34.72 -6.46 -46.93
C VAL A 81 -33.28 -6.01 -46.91
N ASN A 82 -32.56 -6.38 -47.96
CA ASN A 82 -31.20 -5.95 -48.19
C ASN A 82 -31.22 -4.63 -48.99
N VAL A 83 -30.70 -3.56 -48.38
CA VAL A 83 -30.68 -2.20 -48.95
C VAL A 83 -29.25 -1.77 -49.25
N ILE A 84 -29.01 -1.17 -50.41
CA ILE A 84 -27.66 -0.77 -50.86
C ILE A 84 -27.55 0.75 -50.81
N ALA A 85 -26.43 1.26 -50.32
CA ALA A 85 -26.19 2.70 -50.18
C ALA A 85 -26.40 3.45 -51.52
N GLY A 86 -27.14 4.56 -51.47
CA GLY A 86 -27.48 5.36 -52.64
C GLY A 86 -28.54 4.76 -53.59
N THR A 87 -29.00 3.53 -53.36
CA THR A 87 -30.02 2.86 -54.17
C THR A 87 -31.33 2.71 -53.39
N PRO A 88 -32.39 3.51 -53.69
CA PRO A 88 -33.66 3.41 -52.99
C PRO A 88 -34.35 2.06 -53.20
N THR A 89 -34.49 1.27 -52.14
CA THR A 89 -35.15 -0.04 -52.16
C THR A 89 -36.64 0.15 -51.89
N ALA A 90 -37.49 -0.29 -52.81
CA ALA A 90 -38.95 -0.20 -52.66
C ALA A 90 -39.55 -1.53 -52.22
N LEU A 91 -40.24 -1.53 -51.07
CA LEU A 91 -41.23 -2.53 -50.71
C LEU A 91 -42.59 -2.09 -51.27
N THR A 92 -43.13 -2.85 -52.21
CA THR A 92 -44.54 -2.81 -52.60
C THR A 92 -45.32 -3.81 -51.73
N ASP A 93 -46.61 -4.01 -52.03
CA ASP A 93 -47.41 -5.13 -51.47
C ASP A 93 -47.61 -5.06 -49.94
N LEU A 94 -47.63 -3.82 -49.39
CA LEU A 94 -47.83 -3.50 -47.98
C LEU A 94 -49.28 -3.13 -47.65
N GLU A 95 -49.76 -3.53 -46.48
CA GLU A 95 -51.05 -3.05 -45.94
C GLU A 95 -50.92 -1.59 -45.44
N ALA A 96 -52.03 -0.84 -45.44
CA ALA A 96 -52.05 0.50 -44.84
C ALA A 96 -51.95 0.44 -43.30
N GLY A 97 -51.09 1.26 -42.69
CA GLY A 97 -50.87 1.28 -41.25
C GLY A 97 -49.46 1.70 -40.87
N GLN A 98 -49.08 1.50 -39.60
CA GLN A 98 -47.79 1.93 -39.07
C GLN A 98 -46.72 0.85 -39.19
N TYR A 99 -45.54 1.24 -39.69
CA TYR A 99 -44.36 0.41 -39.89
C TYR A 99 -43.16 1.00 -39.15
N THR A 100 -42.26 0.13 -38.68
CA THR A 100 -40.97 0.50 -38.09
C THR A 100 -39.84 -0.16 -38.86
N VAL A 101 -38.88 0.65 -39.30
CA VAL A 101 -37.70 0.24 -40.07
C VAL A 101 -36.48 0.24 -39.15
N VAL A 102 -35.88 -0.93 -38.92
CA VAL A 102 -34.72 -1.10 -38.02
C VAL A 102 -33.64 -1.88 -38.76
N GLU A 103 -32.43 -1.32 -38.84
CA GLU A 103 -31.27 -2.00 -39.39
C GLU A 103 -30.60 -2.87 -38.31
N ALA A 104 -30.18 -4.09 -38.69
CA ALA A 104 -29.31 -4.89 -37.86
C ALA A 104 -27.92 -4.23 -37.81
N THR A 105 -27.34 -4.10 -36.61
CA THR A 105 -26.02 -3.47 -36.42
C THR A 105 -24.98 -4.05 -37.39
N PRO A 106 -24.36 -3.24 -38.27
CA PRO A 106 -23.40 -3.74 -39.23
C PRO A 106 -22.23 -4.46 -38.54
N SER A 107 -21.85 -5.62 -39.07
CA SER A 107 -20.63 -6.32 -38.65
C SER A 107 -19.41 -5.42 -38.87
N ALA A 108 -18.42 -5.46 -37.96
CA ALA A 108 -17.16 -4.75 -38.15
C ALA A 108 -16.48 -5.10 -39.50
N SER A 109 -16.61 -6.36 -39.92
CA SER A 109 -16.13 -6.89 -41.20
C SER A 109 -16.83 -6.35 -42.47
N SER A 110 -17.88 -5.53 -42.36
CA SER A 110 -18.54 -4.87 -43.51
C SER A 110 -18.19 -3.39 -43.65
N ALA A 111 -17.28 -2.86 -42.83
CA ALA A 111 -16.69 -1.55 -43.05
C ALA A 111 -15.58 -1.63 -44.12
N PRO A 112 -15.37 -0.59 -44.95
CA PRO A 112 -14.23 -0.54 -45.86
C PRO A 112 -12.90 -0.62 -45.09
N ALA A 113 -11.89 -1.25 -45.69
CA ALA A 113 -10.57 -1.38 -45.07
C ALA A 113 -10.00 -0.02 -44.62
N GLY A 114 -9.58 0.04 -43.35
CA GLY A 114 -9.11 1.28 -42.69
C GLY A 114 -10.21 2.12 -42.02
N LEU A 115 -11.48 1.75 -42.14
CA LEU A 115 -12.62 2.42 -41.51
C LEU A 115 -13.40 1.49 -40.56
N GLY A 116 -14.08 2.07 -39.58
CA GLY A 116 -14.99 1.38 -38.66
C GLY A 116 -16.37 2.08 -38.57
N TRP A 117 -17.40 1.32 -38.19
CA TRP A 117 -18.77 1.83 -38.03
C TRP A 117 -18.95 2.57 -36.69
N LEU A 118 -19.31 3.85 -36.75
CA LEU A 118 -19.51 4.70 -35.58
C LEU A 118 -20.96 4.66 -35.04
N GLY A 119 -21.94 4.36 -35.91
CA GLY A 119 -23.35 4.22 -35.50
C GLY A 119 -24.35 4.34 -36.65
N THR A 120 -25.63 4.11 -36.34
CA THR A 120 -26.78 4.12 -37.27
C THR A 120 -27.84 5.12 -36.81
N SER A 121 -28.45 5.84 -37.74
CA SER A 121 -29.50 6.84 -37.51
C SER A 121 -30.62 6.77 -38.56
N TYR A 122 -31.78 7.36 -38.26
CA TYR A 122 -33.02 7.19 -39.04
C TYR A 122 -33.75 8.52 -39.25
N ALA A 123 -34.34 8.72 -40.44
CA ALA A 123 -35.27 9.81 -40.74
C ALA A 123 -36.52 9.27 -41.48
N PRO A 124 -37.73 9.28 -40.89
CA PRO A 124 -38.08 9.79 -39.56
C PRO A 124 -37.34 9.12 -38.40
N ALA A 125 -37.22 9.83 -37.28
CA ALA A 125 -36.50 9.35 -36.10
C ALA A 125 -37.09 8.02 -35.60
N GLY A 126 -36.21 7.06 -35.27
CA GLY A 126 -36.59 5.70 -34.88
C GLY A 126 -37.18 4.84 -36.01
N GLY A 127 -37.08 5.27 -37.28
CA GLY A 127 -37.51 4.50 -38.45
C GLY A 127 -39.03 4.32 -38.58
N LEU A 128 -39.81 5.06 -37.80
CA LEU A 128 -41.26 4.90 -37.66
C LEU A 128 -42.02 5.72 -38.72
N ILE A 129 -42.91 5.07 -39.48
CA ILE A 129 -43.69 5.69 -40.56
C ILE A 129 -45.10 5.12 -40.65
N THR A 130 -46.09 5.93 -41.07
CA THR A 130 -47.46 5.46 -41.34
C THR A 130 -47.73 5.48 -42.84
N LEU A 131 -48.00 4.31 -43.41
CA LEU A 131 -48.36 4.11 -44.81
C LEU A 131 -49.88 4.15 -45.01
N ILE A 132 -50.29 4.56 -46.21
CA ILE A 132 -51.69 4.69 -46.61
C ILE A 132 -51.87 3.97 -47.95
N SER A 133 -52.98 3.24 -48.10
CA SER A 133 -53.26 2.43 -49.30
C SER A 133 -53.14 3.26 -50.58
N GLY A 134 -52.42 2.73 -51.58
CA GLY A 134 -52.15 3.43 -52.84
C GLY A 134 -51.12 4.56 -52.77
N MET A 135 -50.38 4.73 -51.66
CA MET A 135 -49.32 5.73 -51.53
C MET A 135 -47.97 5.12 -51.11
N THR A 136 -46.88 5.80 -51.49
CA THR A 136 -45.51 5.46 -51.09
C THR A 136 -45.03 6.36 -49.95
N GLY A 137 -44.65 5.78 -48.82
CA GLY A 137 -43.89 6.47 -47.77
C GLY A 137 -42.38 6.30 -47.97
N THR A 138 -41.55 7.17 -47.36
CA THR A 138 -40.08 7.08 -47.47
C THR A 138 -39.42 7.13 -46.08
N VAL A 139 -38.47 6.24 -45.82
CA VAL A 139 -37.59 6.25 -44.64
C VAL A 139 -36.15 6.22 -45.10
N THR A 140 -35.31 7.07 -44.51
CA THR A 140 -33.86 7.10 -44.74
C THR A 140 -33.13 6.46 -43.55
N VAL A 141 -32.15 5.61 -43.83
CA VAL A 141 -31.28 4.98 -42.82
C VAL A 141 -29.83 5.38 -43.12
N THR A 142 -29.13 5.95 -42.15
CA THR A 142 -27.78 6.53 -42.34
C THR A 142 -26.79 5.94 -41.35
N ASN A 143 -25.69 5.37 -41.83
CA ASN A 143 -24.57 4.92 -40.99
C ASN A 143 -23.35 5.81 -41.16
N GLN A 144 -22.61 6.05 -40.08
CA GLN A 144 -21.37 6.84 -40.13
C GLN A 144 -20.13 5.95 -40.05
N LEU A 145 -19.11 6.28 -40.85
CA LEU A 145 -17.78 5.68 -40.83
C LEU A 145 -16.77 6.61 -40.14
N THR A 146 -15.73 6.04 -39.53
CA THR A 146 -14.57 6.75 -38.95
C THR A 146 -13.28 6.00 -39.26
N GLU A 147 -12.13 6.66 -39.29
CA GLU A 147 -10.83 6.00 -39.53
C GLU A 147 -10.39 5.16 -38.33
N LEU A 148 -9.80 3.99 -38.61
CA LEU A 148 -9.19 3.10 -37.62
C LEU A 148 -7.71 3.49 -37.38
N PRO A 149 -7.19 3.39 -36.14
CA PRO A 149 -5.77 3.56 -35.88
C PRO A 149 -4.97 2.48 -36.63
N THR A 150 -3.80 2.87 -37.16
CA THR A 150 -2.97 1.99 -37.99
C THR A 150 -2.23 0.95 -37.15
N ALA A 151 -2.45 -0.33 -37.46
CA ALA A 151 -1.72 -1.44 -36.84
C ALA A 151 -0.23 -1.43 -37.24
N PRO A 152 0.66 -2.00 -36.40
CA PRO A 152 2.07 -2.17 -36.74
C PRO A 152 2.28 -3.09 -37.95
N THR A 153 3.44 -2.96 -38.60
CA THR A 153 3.79 -3.68 -39.84
C THR A 153 5.18 -4.30 -39.77
N GLY A 154 5.34 -5.43 -40.46
CA GLY A 154 6.59 -6.16 -40.63
C GLY A 154 6.99 -6.25 -42.11
N VAL A 155 8.08 -6.97 -42.40
CA VAL A 155 8.62 -7.16 -43.75
C VAL A 155 8.78 -8.65 -44.05
N LEU A 156 8.04 -9.15 -45.04
CA LEU A 156 8.17 -10.49 -45.57
C LEU A 156 9.12 -10.48 -46.78
N THR A 157 10.09 -11.40 -46.81
CA THR A 157 11.03 -11.55 -47.93
C THR A 157 10.92 -12.94 -48.54
N VAL A 158 10.78 -13.02 -49.86
CA VAL A 158 10.71 -14.28 -50.62
C VAL A 158 11.86 -14.31 -51.62
N THR A 159 12.66 -15.39 -51.59
CA THR A 159 13.80 -15.61 -52.50
C THR A 159 13.58 -16.89 -53.29
N LYS A 160 13.89 -16.91 -54.59
CA LYS A 160 13.79 -18.11 -55.42
C LYS A 160 15.19 -18.62 -55.81
N THR A 161 15.34 -19.93 -55.77
CA THR A 161 16.54 -20.63 -56.26
C THR A 161 16.10 -21.95 -56.92
N VAL A 162 16.74 -22.33 -58.01
CA VAL A 162 16.39 -23.50 -58.83
C VAL A 162 17.60 -24.41 -59.03
N ASP A 163 17.48 -25.68 -58.62
CA ASP A 163 18.45 -26.70 -59.01
C ASP A 163 18.14 -27.23 -60.42
N TRP A 164 18.83 -26.69 -61.41
CA TRP A 164 18.76 -27.11 -62.81
C TRP A 164 19.31 -28.52 -63.08
N ASN A 165 19.77 -29.25 -62.05
CA ASN A 165 20.24 -30.65 -62.14
C ASN A 165 21.36 -30.84 -63.19
N GLY A 166 22.24 -29.84 -63.32
CA GLY A 166 23.34 -29.83 -64.29
C GLY A 166 22.97 -29.44 -65.72
N ASN A 167 21.71 -29.06 -65.99
CA ASN A 167 21.31 -28.43 -67.25
C ASN A 167 21.70 -26.94 -67.27
N THR A 168 21.66 -26.31 -68.45
CA THR A 168 21.82 -24.86 -68.58
C THR A 168 20.63 -24.14 -67.94
N PRO A 169 20.84 -23.18 -67.02
CA PRO A 169 19.76 -22.37 -66.46
C PRO A 169 18.99 -21.58 -67.51
N ASP A 170 17.66 -21.55 -67.40
CA ASP A 170 16.80 -20.65 -68.19
C ASP A 170 16.36 -19.46 -67.32
N ALA A 171 17.09 -18.35 -67.45
CA ALA A 171 16.81 -17.09 -66.76
C ALA A 171 15.49 -16.40 -67.22
N GLY A 172 14.77 -16.97 -68.19
CA GLY A 172 13.41 -16.54 -68.56
C GLY A 172 12.29 -17.31 -67.86
N GLN A 173 12.60 -18.40 -67.14
CA GLN A 173 11.58 -19.24 -66.50
C GLN A 173 10.99 -18.56 -65.26
N GLN A 174 9.71 -18.19 -65.33
CA GLN A 174 8.93 -17.66 -64.22
C GLN A 174 8.26 -18.77 -63.43
N PHE A 175 8.10 -18.55 -62.12
CA PHE A 175 7.38 -19.38 -61.18
C PHE A 175 6.32 -18.54 -60.47
N THR A 176 5.08 -19.01 -60.38
CA THR A 176 3.97 -18.28 -59.71
C THR A 176 3.80 -18.76 -58.28
N TYR A 177 3.56 -17.83 -57.36
CA TYR A 177 3.32 -18.12 -55.96
C TYR A 177 2.25 -17.20 -55.34
N THR A 178 1.63 -17.69 -54.27
CA THR A 178 0.71 -16.94 -53.42
C THR A 178 1.35 -16.66 -52.06
N ILE A 179 1.02 -15.50 -51.50
CA ILE A 179 1.20 -15.17 -50.09
C ILE A 179 -0.19 -14.99 -49.49
N GLU A 180 -0.59 -15.92 -48.65
CA GLU A 180 -1.78 -15.82 -47.79
C GLU A 180 -1.36 -15.30 -46.40
N GLY A 181 -2.27 -14.70 -45.64
CA GLY A 181 -1.97 -13.98 -44.39
C GLY A 181 -3.09 -14.08 -43.35
N PRO A 182 -3.05 -13.27 -42.27
CA PRO A 182 -4.08 -13.26 -41.23
C PRO A 182 -5.44 -12.79 -41.78
N ASP A 183 -6.53 -13.05 -41.06
CA ASP A 183 -7.89 -12.71 -41.49
C ASP A 183 -8.03 -11.25 -41.91
N GLY A 184 -8.53 -11.03 -43.13
CA GLY A 184 -8.64 -9.71 -43.77
C GLY A 184 -7.44 -9.30 -44.63
N PHE A 185 -6.32 -10.03 -44.60
CA PHE A 185 -5.21 -9.82 -45.53
C PHE A 185 -5.59 -10.27 -46.95
N THR A 186 -5.49 -9.36 -47.93
CA THR A 186 -5.72 -9.68 -49.35
C THR A 186 -4.55 -10.53 -49.89
N PRO A 187 -4.78 -11.78 -50.36
CA PRO A 187 -3.68 -12.65 -50.79
C PRO A 187 -2.91 -12.10 -51.98
N ILE A 188 -1.59 -11.98 -51.84
CA ILE A 188 -0.70 -11.50 -52.90
C ILE A 188 -0.43 -12.67 -53.86
N ASN A 189 -0.58 -12.42 -55.17
CA ASN A 189 -0.26 -13.38 -56.23
C ASN A 189 0.84 -12.75 -57.08
N ASP A 190 2.01 -13.39 -57.18
CA ASP A 190 3.18 -12.80 -57.85
C ASP A 190 4.01 -13.85 -58.61
N THR A 191 4.98 -13.38 -59.39
CA THR A 191 5.88 -14.22 -60.21
C THR A 191 7.35 -13.89 -59.97
N ILE A 192 8.18 -14.91 -59.85
CA ILE A 192 9.61 -14.80 -59.49
C ILE A 192 10.46 -15.70 -60.41
N THR A 193 11.70 -15.32 -60.72
CA THR A 193 12.66 -16.12 -61.51
C THR A 193 13.85 -16.59 -60.66
N ASP A 194 14.72 -17.44 -61.21
CA ASP A 194 15.85 -18.03 -60.48
C ASP A 194 16.88 -16.97 -60.07
N GLY A 195 17.08 -16.80 -58.76
CA GLY A 195 17.98 -15.80 -58.16
C GLY A 195 17.33 -14.47 -57.76
N ASP A 196 16.03 -14.28 -58.01
CA ASP A 196 15.30 -13.08 -57.59
C ASP A 196 15.01 -13.05 -56.07
N VAL A 197 14.86 -11.84 -55.54
CA VAL A 197 14.44 -11.54 -54.16
C VAL A 197 13.32 -10.51 -54.20
N MET A 198 12.19 -10.82 -53.58
CA MET A 198 10.99 -9.97 -53.49
C MET A 198 10.68 -9.63 -52.03
N THR A 199 10.28 -8.39 -51.76
CA THR A 199 10.03 -7.88 -50.40
C THR A 199 8.68 -7.20 -50.28
N TYR A 200 7.90 -7.56 -49.26
CA TYR A 200 6.54 -7.06 -49.03
C TYR A 200 6.43 -6.46 -47.63
N VAL A 201 5.92 -5.23 -47.53
CA VAL A 201 5.50 -4.65 -46.25
C VAL A 201 4.08 -5.13 -45.96
N VAL A 202 3.89 -5.77 -44.82
CA VAL A 202 2.63 -6.44 -44.44
C VAL A 202 2.30 -6.15 -42.97
N PRO A 203 1.04 -6.28 -42.51
CA PRO A 203 0.73 -6.29 -41.07
C PRO A 203 1.56 -7.31 -40.27
N LEU A 204 1.64 -7.15 -38.96
CA LEU A 204 2.11 -8.24 -38.09
C LEU A 204 1.08 -9.39 -38.14
N GLY A 205 1.52 -10.63 -38.34
CA GLY A 205 0.63 -11.77 -38.61
C GLY A 205 1.35 -13.03 -39.09
N VAL A 206 0.64 -14.16 -39.16
CA VAL A 206 1.15 -15.39 -39.78
C VAL A 206 0.86 -15.37 -41.28
N TYR A 207 1.87 -15.69 -42.08
CA TYR A 207 1.82 -15.73 -43.54
C TYR A 207 2.14 -17.13 -44.06
N THR A 208 1.51 -17.53 -45.17
CA THR A 208 1.80 -18.79 -45.87
C THR A 208 2.19 -18.51 -47.32
N VAL A 209 3.43 -18.82 -47.67
CA VAL A 209 3.97 -18.72 -49.03
C VAL A 209 3.84 -20.08 -49.72
N THR A 210 3.09 -20.13 -50.83
CA THR A 210 2.85 -21.36 -51.60
C THR A 210 3.20 -21.15 -53.08
N GLU A 211 4.10 -21.97 -53.63
CA GLU A 211 4.35 -22.03 -55.07
C GLU A 211 3.22 -22.80 -55.77
N THR A 212 2.43 -22.10 -56.59
CA THR A 212 1.16 -22.62 -57.14
C THR A 212 1.31 -23.23 -58.54
N LEU A 213 2.34 -22.84 -59.30
CA LEU A 213 2.61 -23.32 -60.67
C LEU A 213 4.09 -23.67 -60.90
N PRO A 214 4.67 -24.65 -60.18
CA PRO A 214 6.03 -25.13 -60.45
C PRO A 214 6.12 -25.92 -61.78
N GLY A 215 5.01 -26.50 -62.25
CA GLY A 215 4.92 -27.31 -63.47
C GLY A 215 5.04 -28.82 -63.25
N ALA A 216 4.69 -29.60 -64.27
CA ALA A 216 4.65 -31.06 -64.15
C ALA A 216 6.06 -31.68 -64.08
N GLY A 217 6.35 -32.39 -62.99
CA GLY A 217 7.64 -33.07 -62.75
C GLY A 217 8.65 -32.29 -61.91
N TRP A 218 8.33 -31.04 -61.53
CA TRP A 218 9.14 -30.24 -60.60
C TRP A 218 8.84 -30.60 -59.13
N VAL A 219 9.79 -30.31 -58.25
CA VAL A 219 9.67 -30.51 -56.80
C VAL A 219 10.02 -29.20 -56.10
N THR A 220 9.03 -28.55 -55.51
CA THR A 220 9.24 -27.38 -54.63
C THR A 220 9.73 -27.85 -53.27
N THR A 221 10.67 -27.10 -52.67
CA THR A 221 11.11 -27.27 -51.28
C THR A 221 11.20 -25.88 -50.66
N TYR A 222 10.59 -25.71 -49.49
CA TYR A 222 10.62 -24.45 -48.75
C TYR A 222 11.76 -24.48 -47.73
N THR A 223 12.46 -23.35 -47.60
CA THR A 223 13.40 -23.09 -46.50
C THR A 223 12.98 -21.76 -45.87
N VAL A 224 12.78 -21.77 -44.55
CA VAL A 224 12.36 -20.62 -43.76
C VAL A 224 13.39 -20.45 -42.64
N ASP A 225 13.81 -19.21 -42.37
CA ASP A 225 14.62 -18.95 -41.20
C ASP A 225 13.76 -19.03 -39.94
N SER A 226 14.14 -19.95 -39.04
CA SER A 226 13.63 -20.21 -37.69
C SER A 226 12.38 -21.12 -37.49
N ILE A 227 12.54 -22.00 -36.49
CA ILE A 227 11.60 -22.77 -35.65
C ILE A 227 10.50 -23.73 -36.21
N PHE A 228 10.05 -23.71 -37.48
CA PHE A 228 8.99 -24.65 -37.93
C PHE A 228 9.33 -25.54 -39.16
N SER A 229 8.51 -26.59 -39.38
CA SER A 229 8.90 -27.77 -40.16
C SER A 229 8.94 -27.56 -41.69
N SER A 230 9.83 -28.30 -42.36
CA SER A 230 10.14 -28.21 -43.79
C SER A 230 9.06 -28.77 -44.75
N THR A 231 7.78 -28.50 -44.49
CA THR A 231 6.65 -29.04 -45.27
C THR A 231 5.75 -27.96 -45.89
N SER A 232 5.88 -26.70 -45.46
CA SER A 232 5.12 -25.54 -45.96
C SER A 232 5.92 -24.25 -45.76
N GLY A 233 5.73 -23.25 -46.64
CA GLY A 233 6.39 -21.95 -46.57
C GLY A 233 5.75 -20.97 -45.58
N VAL A 234 5.48 -21.41 -44.35
CA VAL A 234 4.84 -20.58 -43.32
C VAL A 234 5.88 -19.67 -42.65
N VAL A 235 5.56 -18.39 -42.48
CA VAL A 235 6.41 -17.36 -41.86
C VAL A 235 5.57 -16.58 -40.85
N ASP A 236 6.04 -16.45 -39.62
CA ASP A 236 5.36 -15.67 -38.58
C ASP A 236 6.02 -14.30 -38.40
N LEU A 237 5.20 -13.24 -38.47
CA LEU A 237 5.61 -11.85 -38.29
C LEU A 237 4.85 -11.16 -37.14
N ARG A 238 4.20 -11.90 -36.23
CA ARG A 238 3.35 -11.33 -35.16
C ARG A 238 4.09 -10.49 -34.12
N GLY A 239 5.27 -10.94 -33.70
CA GLY A 239 6.10 -10.26 -32.69
C GLY A 239 7.58 -10.64 -32.76
N GLY A 240 8.02 -11.18 -33.91
CA GLY A 240 9.28 -11.90 -34.10
C GLY A 240 10.59 -11.09 -34.01
N SER A 241 10.66 -10.03 -33.20
CA SER A 241 11.96 -9.61 -32.66
C SER A 241 12.38 -10.62 -31.59
N THR A 242 12.96 -11.74 -32.03
CA THR A 242 13.87 -12.50 -31.17
C THR A 242 14.93 -11.53 -30.69
N GLN A 243 14.85 -11.12 -29.41
CA GLN A 243 15.82 -10.18 -28.85
C GLN A 243 17.20 -10.81 -29.03
N SER A 244 18.09 -10.12 -29.75
CA SER A 244 19.35 -10.71 -30.19
C SER A 244 20.14 -11.19 -28.97
N PRO A 245 20.47 -12.49 -28.88
CA PRO A 245 20.74 -13.15 -27.60
C PRO A 245 21.81 -12.41 -26.81
N ILE A 246 21.40 -11.87 -25.67
CA ILE A 246 22.18 -10.87 -24.96
C ILE A 246 23.36 -11.57 -24.31
N ALA A 247 24.58 -11.20 -24.71
CA ALA A 247 25.78 -11.80 -24.17
C ALA A 247 25.83 -11.60 -22.64
N PRO A 248 26.13 -12.66 -21.84
CA PRO A 248 26.23 -12.56 -20.40
C PRO A 248 27.10 -11.39 -19.93
N ALA A 249 26.49 -10.51 -19.14
CA ALA A 249 27.09 -9.29 -18.62
C ALA A 249 26.71 -9.12 -17.15
N VAL A 250 27.36 -8.18 -16.45
CA VAL A 250 27.00 -7.87 -15.06
C VAL A 250 25.60 -7.25 -15.03
N VAL A 251 24.75 -7.74 -14.12
CA VAL A 251 23.53 -7.08 -13.67
C VAL A 251 23.68 -6.81 -12.17
N SER A 252 23.30 -5.61 -11.73
CA SER A 252 23.48 -5.17 -10.34
C SER A 252 22.55 -4.04 -9.96
N GLY A 253 22.21 -4.00 -8.67
CA GLY A 253 21.40 -2.97 -8.05
C GLY A 253 21.46 -3.06 -6.53
N THR A 254 20.47 -2.43 -5.90
CA THR A 254 20.37 -2.20 -4.46
C THR A 254 18.97 -2.56 -4.00
N THR A 255 18.86 -3.38 -2.95
CA THR A 255 17.59 -3.65 -2.27
C THR A 255 17.46 -2.81 -1.02
N TYR A 256 16.34 -2.10 -0.84
CA TYR A 256 16.21 -1.06 0.19
C TYR A 256 14.80 -0.96 0.79
N ARG A 257 14.70 -0.32 1.97
CA ARG A 257 13.45 0.03 2.64
C ARG A 257 12.99 1.39 2.13
N ASP A 258 11.89 1.43 1.41
CA ASP A 258 11.19 2.66 1.03
C ASP A 258 10.16 2.99 2.12
N PHE A 259 10.34 4.12 2.81
CA PHE A 259 9.47 4.54 3.93
C PHE A 259 8.33 5.49 3.51
N ASN A 260 8.40 6.09 2.33
CA ASN A 260 7.41 7.07 1.85
C ASN A 260 6.56 6.53 0.68
N SER A 261 6.81 5.28 0.27
CA SER A 261 6.13 4.55 -0.81
C SER A 261 6.23 5.24 -2.17
N ASN A 262 7.37 5.84 -2.49
CA ASN A 262 7.58 6.63 -3.72
C ASN A 262 8.31 5.90 -4.86
N GLY A 263 8.88 4.70 -4.62
CA GLY A 263 9.60 3.93 -5.64
C GLY A 263 10.92 4.57 -6.12
N GLN A 264 11.59 5.32 -5.25
CA GLN A 264 12.91 5.95 -5.48
C GLN A 264 13.82 5.67 -4.27
N LEU A 265 15.13 5.59 -4.47
CA LEU A 265 16.09 5.39 -3.39
C LEU A 265 16.47 6.75 -2.79
N ASP A 266 15.82 7.11 -1.69
CA ASP A 266 16.00 8.38 -1.00
C ASP A 266 17.17 8.35 0.01
N GLY A 267 17.62 9.53 0.42
CA GLY A 267 18.74 9.68 1.36
C GLY A 267 18.46 9.26 2.81
N THR A 268 17.22 8.90 3.12
CA THR A 268 16.73 8.43 4.43
C THR A 268 16.36 6.95 4.44
N ASP A 269 16.33 6.30 3.27
CA ASP A 269 16.07 4.86 3.14
C ASP A 269 17.24 4.03 3.66
N VAL A 270 16.95 2.81 4.14
CA VAL A 270 17.96 1.89 4.67
C VAL A 270 18.13 0.65 3.78
N PRO A 271 19.34 0.10 3.65
CA PRO A 271 19.56 -1.10 2.87
C PRO A 271 18.88 -2.34 3.47
N VAL A 272 18.46 -3.26 2.60
CA VAL A 272 17.85 -4.54 2.97
C VAL A 272 18.73 -5.68 2.48
N ALA A 273 19.30 -6.43 3.42
CA ALA A 273 20.13 -7.61 3.15
C ALA A 273 19.29 -8.88 2.93
N ASP A 274 19.94 -9.94 2.46
CA ASP A 274 19.41 -11.30 2.34
C ASP A 274 18.18 -11.47 1.41
N VAL A 275 17.86 -10.46 0.58
CA VAL A 275 16.87 -10.58 -0.49
C VAL A 275 17.45 -11.48 -1.58
N THR A 276 16.70 -12.50 -1.99
CA THR A 276 17.12 -13.46 -3.02
C THR A 276 16.76 -12.93 -4.40
N VAL A 277 17.78 -12.54 -5.17
CA VAL A 277 17.66 -12.10 -6.56
C VAL A 277 17.98 -13.27 -7.48
N THR A 278 17.00 -13.74 -8.24
CA THR A 278 17.14 -14.87 -9.16
C THR A 278 16.85 -14.44 -10.59
N MET A 279 17.74 -14.79 -11.53
CA MET A 279 17.60 -14.45 -12.94
C MET A 279 17.25 -15.69 -13.77
N TYR A 280 16.21 -15.60 -14.59
CA TYR A 280 15.74 -16.64 -15.50
C TYR A 280 15.98 -16.24 -16.96
N GLY A 281 16.21 -17.22 -17.84
CA GLY A 281 16.39 -17.02 -19.27
C GLY A 281 15.07 -16.97 -20.07
N PRO A 282 15.14 -16.89 -21.41
CA PRO A 282 13.97 -16.90 -22.31
C PRO A 282 13.26 -18.26 -22.48
N ASP A 283 13.51 -19.20 -21.56
CA ASP A 283 13.06 -20.59 -21.57
C ASP A 283 12.63 -21.08 -20.18
N GLY A 284 12.26 -20.15 -19.30
CA GLY A 284 12.01 -20.38 -17.87
C GLY A 284 13.21 -20.87 -17.04
N THR A 285 14.38 -21.16 -17.63
CA THR A 285 15.50 -21.77 -16.91
C THR A 285 16.21 -20.75 -16.01
N ALA A 286 16.43 -21.09 -14.74
CA ALA A 286 17.23 -20.28 -13.82
C ALA A 286 18.70 -20.19 -14.25
N CYS A 287 19.15 -18.98 -14.56
CA CYS A 287 20.50 -18.63 -15.03
C CYS A 287 21.42 -18.06 -13.94
N GLY A 288 20.96 -18.01 -12.68
CA GLY A 288 21.76 -17.63 -11.52
C GLY A 288 20.91 -17.08 -10.39
N SER A 289 21.45 -17.08 -9.18
CA SER A 289 20.81 -16.52 -7.99
C SER A 289 21.87 -15.98 -7.02
N ILE A 290 21.56 -14.89 -6.33
CA ILE A 290 22.43 -14.23 -5.35
C ILE A 290 21.60 -13.58 -4.23
N LEU A 291 22.17 -13.41 -3.04
CA LEU A 291 21.59 -12.62 -1.96
C LEU A 291 22.13 -11.18 -2.01
N SER A 292 21.31 -10.20 -1.66
CA SER A 292 21.78 -8.83 -1.39
C SER A 292 22.65 -8.77 -0.14
N ASP A 293 23.67 -7.92 -0.16
CA ASP A 293 24.62 -7.78 0.96
C ASP A 293 24.11 -6.87 2.09
N VAL A 294 24.91 -6.66 3.13
CA VAL A 294 24.56 -5.81 4.29
C VAL A 294 24.32 -4.33 3.95
N ASN A 295 24.69 -3.90 2.73
CA ASN A 295 24.45 -2.58 2.17
C ASN A 295 23.35 -2.62 1.09
N GLY A 296 22.58 -3.72 1.02
CA GLY A 296 21.55 -3.96 0.00
C GLY A 296 22.11 -4.27 -1.39
N ALA A 297 23.43 -4.21 -1.57
CA ALA A 297 24.02 -4.30 -2.90
C ALA A 297 24.06 -5.74 -3.39
N TYR A 298 23.66 -5.96 -4.64
CA TYR A 298 23.81 -7.25 -5.32
C TYR A 298 24.47 -7.06 -6.69
N SER A 299 25.25 -8.05 -7.14
CA SER A 299 25.90 -8.04 -8.43
C SER A 299 26.22 -9.44 -8.92
N MET A 300 25.72 -9.81 -10.10
CA MET A 300 25.90 -11.13 -10.68
C MET A 300 26.12 -11.07 -12.19
N THR A 301 26.60 -12.16 -12.78
CA THR A 301 26.65 -12.36 -14.24
C THR A 301 25.90 -13.64 -14.54
N PRO A 302 24.82 -13.62 -15.35
CA PRO A 302 24.05 -14.81 -15.69
C PRO A 302 24.89 -15.89 -16.37
N THR A 303 24.51 -17.17 -16.20
CA THR A 303 25.15 -18.30 -16.89
C THR A 303 24.58 -18.56 -18.29
N CYS A 304 23.46 -17.93 -18.65
CA CYS A 304 22.81 -18.00 -19.96
C CYS A 304 22.77 -16.63 -20.65
N SER A 305 22.61 -16.62 -21.98
CA SER A 305 22.32 -15.40 -22.73
C SER A 305 20.91 -14.88 -22.47
N GLY A 306 20.75 -13.57 -22.40
CA GLY A 306 19.45 -12.92 -22.19
C GLY A 306 18.61 -12.78 -23.47
N PRO A 307 17.43 -12.13 -23.40
CA PRO A 307 16.87 -11.36 -22.28
C PRO A 307 16.63 -12.17 -21.00
N TRP A 308 16.57 -11.48 -19.86
CA TRP A 308 16.42 -12.13 -18.55
C TRP A 308 15.25 -11.56 -17.75
N ARG A 309 14.49 -12.45 -17.10
CA ARG A 309 13.51 -12.13 -16.05
C ARG A 309 14.22 -12.16 -14.71
N VAL A 310 14.11 -11.11 -13.91
CA VAL A 310 14.77 -10.95 -12.60
C VAL A 310 13.70 -10.94 -11.52
N VAL A 311 13.73 -11.92 -10.63
CA VAL A 311 12.71 -12.10 -9.59
C VAL A 311 13.34 -11.90 -8.21
N PHE A 312 12.72 -11.04 -7.40
CA PHE A 312 13.11 -10.72 -6.03
C PHE A 312 12.22 -11.48 -5.05
N THR A 313 12.84 -12.31 -4.20
CA THR A 313 12.17 -13.26 -3.30
C THR A 313 12.82 -13.30 -1.92
N GLY A 314 12.19 -13.94 -0.93
CA GLY A 314 12.72 -14.04 0.43
C GLY A 314 12.73 -12.71 1.17
N LEU A 315 11.68 -11.89 0.99
CA LEU A 315 11.57 -10.57 1.62
C LEU A 315 11.54 -10.68 3.16
N PRO A 316 12.03 -9.66 3.90
CA PRO A 316 11.88 -9.61 5.35
C PRO A 316 10.42 -9.77 5.81
N THR A 317 10.19 -10.52 6.89
CA THR A 317 8.84 -10.77 7.41
C THR A 317 8.13 -9.47 7.80
N GLY A 318 6.94 -9.23 7.25
CA GLY A 318 6.19 -7.98 7.44
C GLY A 318 6.64 -6.84 6.51
N THR A 319 7.39 -7.17 5.46
CA THR A 319 7.65 -6.27 4.32
C THR A 319 7.17 -6.89 3.02
N GLU A 320 6.69 -6.04 2.13
CA GLU A 320 6.11 -6.35 0.84
C GLU A 320 6.82 -5.48 -0.23
N PRO A 321 6.66 -5.72 -1.55
CA PRO A 321 7.20 -4.80 -2.57
C PRO A 321 6.70 -3.35 -2.38
N SER A 322 7.54 -2.36 -2.68
CA SER A 322 7.08 -0.95 -2.72
C SER A 322 6.46 -0.59 -4.08
N PRO A 323 5.69 0.52 -4.20
CA PRO A 323 5.21 1.04 -5.48
C PRO A 323 6.31 1.27 -6.52
N ALA A 324 5.96 1.14 -7.79
CA ALA A 324 6.86 1.40 -8.90
C ALA A 324 7.16 2.92 -9.02
N GLY A 325 8.39 3.25 -9.40
CA GLY A 325 8.88 4.61 -9.49
C GLY A 325 10.11 4.73 -10.39
N THR A 326 10.91 5.78 -10.21
CA THR A 326 12.10 5.98 -11.06
C THR A 326 13.33 5.18 -10.62
N GLY A 327 13.24 4.45 -9.51
CA GLY A 327 14.27 3.54 -9.00
C GLY A 327 13.73 2.21 -8.48
N ASN A 328 12.50 1.85 -8.83
CA ASN A 328 11.85 0.60 -8.45
C ASN A 328 10.79 0.19 -9.49
N ASP A 329 10.66 -1.11 -9.75
CA ASP A 329 9.55 -1.75 -10.46
C ASP A 329 9.04 -2.91 -9.58
N THR A 330 8.08 -3.72 -10.05
CA THR A 330 7.58 -4.87 -9.27
C THR A 330 8.69 -5.89 -8.92
N SER A 331 8.37 -6.89 -8.10
CA SER A 331 9.29 -7.98 -7.75
C SER A 331 9.68 -8.88 -8.94
N THR A 332 9.15 -8.64 -10.15
CA THR A 332 9.55 -9.29 -11.41
C THR A 332 9.92 -8.25 -12.46
N GLN A 333 11.22 -8.01 -12.65
CA GLN A 333 11.78 -6.98 -13.54
C GLN A 333 12.44 -7.62 -14.79
N PHE A 334 12.46 -6.90 -15.93
CA PHE A 334 12.94 -7.46 -17.21
C PHE A 334 14.20 -6.76 -17.73
N VAL A 335 15.26 -7.53 -17.99
CA VAL A 335 16.55 -7.04 -18.49
C VAL A 335 16.72 -7.37 -19.97
N THR A 336 16.42 -6.37 -20.80
CA THR A 336 16.44 -6.41 -22.27
C THR A 336 17.72 -5.82 -22.88
N THR A 337 18.73 -5.47 -22.07
CA THR A 337 20.03 -4.96 -22.53
C THR A 337 21.20 -5.51 -21.71
N SER A 338 22.42 -5.49 -22.26
CA SER A 338 23.62 -6.00 -21.59
C SER A 338 24.25 -4.98 -20.64
N GLY A 339 24.52 -5.37 -19.39
CA GLY A 339 25.36 -4.59 -18.48
C GLY A 339 24.61 -3.58 -17.59
N VAL A 340 23.38 -3.92 -17.19
CA VAL A 340 22.50 -3.01 -16.41
C VAL A 340 23.01 -2.82 -14.98
N THR A 341 23.03 -1.56 -14.53
CA THR A 341 23.44 -1.15 -13.18
C THR A 341 22.41 -0.17 -12.62
N GLY A 342 22.01 -0.34 -11.36
CA GLY A 342 20.86 0.37 -10.79
C GLY A 342 19.53 -0.31 -11.12
N LEU A 343 19.54 -1.64 -11.21
CA LEU A 343 18.31 -2.46 -11.22
C LEU A 343 17.85 -2.65 -9.77
N ASP A 344 17.43 -1.54 -9.17
CA ASP A 344 17.15 -1.44 -7.73
C ASP A 344 15.73 -1.98 -7.42
N PHE A 345 15.51 -2.41 -6.18
CA PHE A 345 14.23 -2.98 -5.74
C PHE A 345 13.89 -2.61 -4.29
N ALA A 346 12.71 -2.01 -4.12
CA ALA A 346 12.25 -1.46 -2.85
C ALA A 346 11.27 -2.40 -2.15
N VAL A 347 11.36 -2.50 -0.82
CA VAL A 347 10.34 -3.12 0.02
C VAL A 347 9.82 -2.14 1.08
N ASN A 348 8.50 -2.12 1.24
CA ASN A 348 7.79 -1.31 2.21
C ASN A 348 7.36 -2.19 3.40
N SER A 349 7.23 -1.60 4.59
CA SER A 349 6.39 -2.16 5.66
C SER A 349 5.23 -1.21 5.87
N PRO A 350 3.97 -1.63 5.59
CA PRO A 350 2.81 -0.74 5.68
C PRO A 350 2.61 -0.04 7.03
N CYS A 351 3.16 -0.59 8.12
CA CYS A 351 3.15 0.03 9.46
C CYS A 351 4.28 1.06 9.66
N ASP A 352 5.41 0.93 8.95
CA ASP A 352 6.53 1.89 8.99
C ASP A 352 6.26 3.15 8.13
N TYR A 353 5.32 3.08 7.18
CA TYR A 353 4.92 4.22 6.35
C TYR A 353 4.33 5.35 7.18
N CYS A 354 4.69 6.58 6.83
CA CYS A 354 4.05 7.80 7.35
C CYS A 354 4.31 8.97 6.40
N GLN A 355 3.36 9.89 6.30
CA GLN A 355 3.50 11.13 5.55
C GLN A 355 4.54 12.08 6.19
N GLU A 356 5.26 12.87 5.39
CA GLU A 356 6.40 13.75 5.79
C GLU A 356 6.17 14.72 6.97
N ASN A 357 4.91 14.97 7.34
CA ASN A 357 4.55 15.86 8.44
C ASN A 357 3.16 15.50 9.00
N PRO A 358 3.06 14.41 9.79
CA PRO A 358 1.79 13.99 10.38
C PRO A 358 1.37 14.96 11.49
N GLN A 359 0.15 14.79 11.99
CA GLN A 359 -0.23 15.38 13.28
C GLN A 359 0.36 14.51 14.40
N THR A 360 1.22 15.07 15.25
CA THR A 360 1.56 14.47 16.53
C THR A 360 0.43 14.74 17.53
N VAL A 361 0.08 13.75 18.34
CA VAL A 361 -0.89 13.86 19.44
C VAL A 361 -0.24 13.46 20.77
N GLY A 362 -0.81 13.91 21.89
CA GLY A 362 -0.36 13.54 23.23
C GLY A 362 -1.24 14.10 24.34
N PRO A 363 -1.28 13.47 25.53
CA PRO A 363 -2.05 13.98 26.65
C PRO A 363 -1.28 15.06 27.44
N ILE A 364 -2.02 16.06 27.92
CA ILE A 364 -1.52 17.15 28.76
C ILE A 364 -2.35 17.28 30.04
N TYR A 365 -1.74 17.79 31.11
CA TYR A 365 -2.31 17.68 32.44
C TYR A 365 -2.90 18.97 33.01
N THR A 366 -4.04 18.84 33.69
CA THR A 366 -4.63 19.91 34.53
C THR A 366 -4.47 19.55 36.00
N ASN A 367 -3.85 20.44 36.79
CA ASN A 367 -3.80 20.29 38.25
C ASN A 367 -5.19 20.55 38.86
N GLY A 368 -5.65 19.68 39.75
CA GLY A 368 -6.89 19.79 40.52
C GLY A 368 -8.08 19.05 39.91
N LEU A 369 -9.24 19.15 40.56
CA LEU A 369 -10.48 18.46 40.20
C LEU A 369 -10.96 18.83 38.79
N ARG A 370 -11.19 17.83 37.92
CA ARG A 370 -11.56 18.06 36.51
C ARG A 370 -12.86 18.85 36.36
N SER A 371 -13.82 18.61 37.25
CA SER A 371 -15.12 19.30 37.32
C SER A 371 -15.05 20.80 37.62
N THR A 372 -13.85 21.35 37.86
CA THR A 372 -13.62 22.79 38.07
C THR A 372 -12.80 23.45 36.96
N ALA A 373 -12.32 22.66 35.99
CA ALA A 373 -11.82 23.13 34.69
C ALA A 373 -12.17 22.08 33.62
N PRO A 374 -13.48 21.89 33.33
CA PRO A 374 -13.95 20.79 32.49
C PRO A 374 -13.47 20.90 31.04
N THR A 375 -13.53 22.12 30.48
CA THR A 375 -13.21 22.41 29.07
C THR A 375 -11.72 22.64 28.81
N ASN A 376 -10.84 22.39 29.78
CA ASN A 376 -9.40 22.30 29.53
C ASN A 376 -9.12 21.13 28.57
N ALA A 377 -8.01 21.20 27.83
CA ALA A 377 -7.54 20.05 27.07
C ALA A 377 -6.99 18.98 28.01
N SER A 378 -7.30 17.72 27.71
CA SER A 378 -6.63 16.53 28.27
C SER A 378 -5.80 15.80 27.20
N VAL A 379 -6.19 15.90 25.92
CA VAL A 379 -5.39 15.49 24.75
C VAL A 379 -5.35 16.63 23.75
N VAL A 380 -4.17 16.84 23.14
CA VAL A 380 -3.93 17.84 22.11
C VAL A 380 -3.24 17.24 20.88
N GLY A 381 -3.35 17.92 19.74
CA GLY A 381 -2.67 17.61 18.49
C GLY A 381 -2.00 18.84 17.88
N PHE A 382 -0.87 18.63 17.20
CA PHE A 382 -0.09 19.66 16.51
C PHE A 382 0.71 19.01 15.37
N ALA A 383 1.09 19.76 14.33
CA ALA A 383 1.93 19.21 13.26
C ALA A 383 3.32 18.80 13.78
N TYR A 384 3.89 17.70 13.29
CA TYR A 384 5.22 17.22 13.69
C TYR A 384 6.31 18.30 13.52
N ASN A 385 6.22 19.14 12.48
CA ASN A 385 7.13 20.28 12.24
C ASN A 385 6.76 21.59 12.96
N ALA A 386 5.80 21.59 13.88
CA ALA A 386 5.47 22.75 14.70
C ALA A 386 6.68 23.26 15.48
N SER A 387 6.75 24.58 15.69
CA SER A 387 7.89 25.23 16.34
C SER A 387 7.54 26.60 16.92
N GLY A 388 8.32 27.03 17.92
CA GLY A 388 8.08 28.26 18.68
C GLY A 388 6.79 28.21 19.51
N ALA A 389 6.20 29.38 19.75
CA ALA A 389 4.97 29.54 20.53
C ALA A 389 3.87 30.34 19.80
N GLY A 390 3.97 30.45 18.48
CA GLY A 390 3.05 31.25 17.66
C GLY A 390 1.70 30.58 17.39
N THR A 391 1.67 29.25 17.35
CA THR A 391 0.50 28.43 17.03
C THR A 391 0.14 27.58 18.23
N PRO A 392 -1.01 27.78 18.90
CA PRO A 392 -1.47 26.88 19.97
C PRO A 392 -1.76 25.48 19.43
N ALA A 393 -1.59 24.44 20.27
CA ALA A 393 -2.00 23.09 19.90
C ALA A 393 -3.53 22.97 19.83
N THR A 394 -4.02 22.14 18.92
CA THR A 394 -5.45 21.81 18.77
C THR A 394 -5.89 20.95 19.95
N LYS A 395 -6.95 21.32 20.65
CA LYS A 395 -7.56 20.45 21.67
C LYS A 395 -8.36 19.33 21.00
N LEU A 396 -8.10 18.08 21.37
CA LEU A 396 -8.75 16.87 20.83
C LEU A 396 -9.69 16.19 21.84
N ALA A 397 -9.39 16.26 23.14
CA ALA A 397 -10.28 15.77 24.20
C ALA A 397 -10.39 16.79 25.34
N GLU A 398 -11.53 16.79 26.05
CA GLU A 398 -11.75 17.66 27.21
C GLU A 398 -11.48 16.94 28.54
N ASN A 399 -10.98 17.72 29.50
CA ASN A 399 -10.59 17.24 30.83
C ASN A 399 -11.77 16.68 31.64
N GLU A 400 -13.01 17.08 31.37
CA GLU A 400 -14.20 16.43 31.96
C GLU A 400 -14.39 14.98 31.48
N ASP A 401 -14.05 14.67 30.23
CA ASP A 401 -14.36 13.37 29.61
C ASP A 401 -13.31 12.28 29.90
N THR A 402 -12.01 12.65 29.96
CA THR A 402 -10.91 11.68 30.16
C THR A 402 -10.06 11.93 31.41
N GLY A 403 -9.95 13.17 31.89
CA GLY A 403 -9.02 13.54 32.97
C GLY A 403 -7.56 13.25 32.64
N THR A 404 -6.84 12.64 33.59
CA THR A 404 -5.41 12.29 33.46
C THR A 404 -5.20 10.99 32.68
N LEU A 405 -4.41 11.07 31.61
CA LEU A 405 -4.03 9.95 30.74
C LEU A 405 -2.49 9.71 30.77
N TYR A 406 -1.96 8.63 30.20
CA TYR A 406 -0.52 8.58 29.86
C TYR A 406 -0.29 8.08 28.45
N GLY A 407 -0.44 6.77 28.22
CA GLY A 407 -0.12 6.13 26.96
C GLY A 407 -1.13 6.52 25.89
N ILE A 408 -0.66 6.63 24.66
CA ILE A 408 -1.48 7.03 23.52
C ILE A 408 -1.09 6.16 22.32
N ALA A 409 -2.07 5.64 21.59
CA ALA A 409 -1.81 4.78 20.44
C ALA A 409 -2.83 5.04 19.33
N TYR A 410 -2.42 5.01 18.07
CA TYR A 410 -3.26 5.35 16.93
C TYR A 410 -3.65 4.14 16.09
N ASP A 411 -4.94 4.01 15.81
CA ASP A 411 -5.46 3.09 14.83
C ASP A 411 -5.76 3.83 13.52
N ARG A 412 -4.79 3.78 12.60
CA ARG A 412 -4.92 4.38 11.26
C ARG A 412 -5.96 3.71 10.36
N GLN A 413 -6.48 2.53 10.71
CA GLN A 413 -7.62 1.92 10.00
C GLN A 413 -8.95 2.60 10.36
N ARG A 414 -9.12 2.91 11.65
CA ARG A 414 -10.36 3.50 12.20
C ARG A 414 -10.29 5.02 12.33
N GLU A 415 -9.11 5.61 12.08
CA GLU A 415 -8.74 6.99 12.37
C GLU A 415 -8.91 7.37 13.86
N LEU A 416 -8.83 6.39 14.77
CA LEU A 416 -9.10 6.58 16.21
C LEU A 416 -7.81 6.62 17.04
N VAL A 417 -7.75 7.61 17.94
CA VAL A 417 -6.70 7.72 18.97
C VAL A 417 -7.21 7.05 20.25
N TYR A 418 -6.46 6.08 20.77
CA TYR A 418 -6.73 5.46 22.06
C TYR A 418 -5.84 6.07 23.15
N ALA A 419 -6.33 6.14 24.40
CA ALA A 419 -5.56 6.70 25.51
C ALA A 419 -5.84 6.00 26.85
N SER A 420 -4.79 5.70 27.63
CA SER A 420 -4.87 5.00 28.93
C SER A 420 -5.02 5.94 30.12
N ALA A 421 -5.87 5.61 31.11
CA ALA A 421 -6.01 6.37 32.34
C ALA A 421 -4.82 6.19 33.31
N PHE A 422 -4.17 7.29 33.68
CA PHE A 422 -2.91 7.28 34.44
C PHE A 422 -3.00 7.98 35.80
N LEU A 423 -2.33 7.41 36.82
CA LEU A 423 -2.21 8.05 38.11
C LEU A 423 -0.99 8.98 38.19
N LYS A 424 -1.26 10.26 37.96
CA LYS A 424 -0.38 11.38 38.33
C LYS A 424 -0.84 12.03 39.65
N ARG A 425 0.09 12.40 40.55
CA ARG A 425 -0.27 13.20 41.74
C ARG A 425 -0.77 14.57 41.28
N HIS A 426 -1.73 15.15 42.01
CA HIS A 426 -2.36 16.45 41.74
C HIS A 426 -3.27 16.56 40.52
N ALA A 427 -3.35 15.57 39.63
CA ALA A 427 -4.26 15.58 38.49
C ALA A 427 -5.39 14.55 38.66
N ASP A 428 -6.60 14.92 38.27
CA ASP A 428 -7.83 14.13 38.52
C ASP A 428 -8.02 13.02 37.47
N LEU A 429 -8.72 11.95 37.84
CA LEU A 429 -9.02 10.85 36.92
C LEU A 429 -10.31 11.11 36.13
N GLY A 430 -10.39 10.53 34.94
CA GLY A 430 -11.61 10.51 34.14
C GLY A 430 -12.80 9.86 34.87
N PRO A 431 -14.03 10.08 34.39
CA PRO A 431 -15.26 9.55 35.00
C PRO A 431 -15.30 8.03 35.15
N ASN A 432 -14.45 7.29 34.43
CA ASN A 432 -14.38 5.82 34.45
C ASN A 432 -13.21 5.28 35.30
N GLY A 433 -12.39 6.14 35.92
CA GLY A 433 -11.34 5.73 36.85
C GLY A 433 -10.10 5.11 36.19
N GLY A 434 -9.27 4.42 36.99
CA GLY A 434 -7.91 3.99 36.61
C GLY A 434 -7.80 2.67 35.84
N GLY A 435 -8.91 2.07 35.40
CA GLY A 435 -8.90 0.97 34.42
C GLY A 435 -9.40 1.39 33.04
N ALA A 436 -9.75 2.67 32.87
CA ALA A 436 -10.34 3.18 31.64
C ALA A 436 -9.29 3.31 30.52
N ILE A 437 -9.68 2.84 29.33
CA ILE A 437 -9.07 3.17 28.05
C ILE A 437 -10.14 3.90 27.24
N TYR A 438 -9.81 5.10 26.81
CA TYR A 438 -10.67 5.98 26.02
C TYR A 438 -10.34 5.84 24.53
N GLN A 439 -11.31 6.13 23.68
CA GLN A 439 -11.14 6.31 22.24
C GLN A 439 -11.60 7.72 21.85
N ILE A 440 -10.82 8.37 21.00
CA ILE A 440 -10.95 9.78 20.64
C ILE A 440 -10.91 9.88 19.11
N ASP A 441 -11.98 10.43 18.53
CA ASP A 441 -12.06 10.73 17.10
C ASP A 441 -11.48 12.15 16.84
N PRO A 442 -10.29 12.27 16.22
CA PRO A 442 -9.63 13.55 16.00
C PRO A 442 -10.29 14.40 14.90
N SER A 443 -11.25 13.85 14.14
CA SER A 443 -12.04 14.60 13.15
C SER A 443 -13.17 15.41 13.80
N LEU A 444 -13.60 15.02 15.01
CA LEU A 444 -14.72 15.63 15.73
C LEU A 444 -14.28 16.79 16.65
N PRO A 445 -15.19 17.74 16.95
CA PRO A 445 -14.95 18.73 18.00
C PRO A 445 -14.75 18.04 19.36
N ALA A 446 -13.72 18.47 20.11
CA ALA A 446 -13.26 17.80 21.33
C ALA A 446 -14.35 17.40 22.34
N ALA A 447 -15.32 18.29 22.60
CA ALA A 447 -16.48 18.06 23.48
C ALA A 447 -17.51 17.03 22.96
N SER A 448 -17.16 16.32 21.88
CA SER A 448 -17.92 15.23 21.25
C SER A 448 -17.03 14.11 20.67
N ALA A 449 -15.71 14.26 20.74
CA ALA A 449 -14.74 13.33 20.16
C ALA A 449 -14.49 12.08 21.02
N THR A 450 -14.66 12.20 22.34
CA THR A 450 -14.30 11.15 23.30
C THR A 450 -15.43 10.16 23.57
N SER A 451 -15.10 8.88 23.62
CA SER A 451 -15.92 7.84 24.26
C SER A 451 -15.04 6.83 25.02
N LEU A 452 -15.65 5.99 25.87
CA LEU A 452 -14.95 4.89 26.52
C LEU A 452 -14.86 3.70 25.56
N LEU A 453 -13.66 3.15 25.34
CA LEU A 453 -13.52 1.83 24.73
C LEU A 453 -13.88 0.75 25.77
N ILE A 454 -13.16 0.73 26.88
CA ILE A 454 -13.32 -0.26 27.96
C ILE A 454 -12.84 0.30 29.31
N ASP A 455 -13.50 -0.07 30.41
CA ASP A 455 -12.85 -0.10 31.73
C ASP A 455 -12.44 -1.54 32.00
N ILE A 456 -11.13 -1.81 32.03
CA ILE A 456 -10.63 -3.18 32.18
C ILE A 456 -10.73 -3.68 33.64
N ASN A 457 -10.98 -2.80 34.61
CA ASN A 457 -10.92 -3.16 36.01
C ASN A 457 -12.11 -4.03 36.44
N GLY A 458 -11.85 -5.22 36.99
CA GLY A 458 -12.89 -6.19 37.34
C GLY A 458 -13.47 -6.99 36.17
N VAL A 459 -12.90 -6.86 34.95
CA VAL A 459 -13.24 -7.76 33.83
C VAL A 459 -12.94 -9.21 34.24
N THR A 460 -13.96 -10.06 34.06
CA THR A 460 -14.01 -11.46 34.54
C THR A 460 -14.59 -12.44 33.51
N GLY A 461 -14.97 -11.95 32.33
CA GLY A 461 -15.64 -12.73 31.26
C GLY A 461 -14.83 -12.87 29.96
N ALA A 462 -13.63 -12.29 29.91
CA ALA A 462 -12.63 -12.61 28.90
C ALA A 462 -12.18 -14.09 29.03
N ALA A 463 -11.71 -14.67 27.93
CA ALA A 463 -11.40 -16.09 27.74
C ALA A 463 -10.99 -16.84 29.04
N ASP A 464 -11.88 -17.71 29.53
CA ASP A 464 -11.70 -18.58 30.70
C ASP A 464 -11.10 -17.94 31.98
N GLY A 465 -11.78 -16.91 32.49
CA GLY A 465 -11.69 -16.55 33.91
C GLY A 465 -10.48 -15.69 34.29
N ILE A 466 -9.95 -14.95 33.32
CA ILE A 466 -9.03 -13.81 33.56
C ILE A 466 -9.67 -12.85 34.58
N VAL A 467 -8.90 -12.39 35.56
CA VAL A 467 -9.36 -11.39 36.55
C VAL A 467 -8.39 -10.21 36.55
N ILE A 468 -8.82 -9.08 35.99
CA ILE A 468 -8.04 -7.84 35.98
C ILE A 468 -8.34 -7.01 37.23
N ASP A 469 -7.28 -6.56 37.91
CA ASP A 469 -7.31 -5.60 39.02
C ASP A 469 -6.28 -4.51 38.74
N THR A 470 -6.72 -3.28 38.47
CA THR A 470 -5.80 -2.12 38.30
C THR A 470 -5.48 -1.44 39.63
N GLY A 471 -6.07 -1.91 40.73
CA GLY A 471 -5.75 -1.50 42.10
C GLY A 471 -6.96 -0.96 42.86
N ALA A 472 -6.96 -1.17 44.18
CA ALA A 472 -8.05 -0.74 45.05
C ALA A 472 -8.32 0.78 44.99
N THR A 473 -9.58 1.18 45.10
CA THR A 473 -9.97 2.60 45.13
C THR A 473 -9.46 3.31 46.37
N PHE A 474 -9.03 4.56 46.20
CA PHE A 474 -8.45 5.38 47.26
C PHE A 474 -8.92 6.84 47.17
N VAL A 475 -8.84 7.56 48.29
CA VAL A 475 -9.33 8.96 48.37
C VAL A 475 -8.24 9.92 47.91
N ARG A 476 -8.52 10.70 46.86
CA ARG A 476 -7.70 11.83 46.39
C ARG A 476 -7.93 13.07 47.26
N ASP A 477 -6.88 13.86 47.50
CA ASP A 477 -6.97 15.18 48.17
C ASP A 477 -6.72 16.29 47.15
N LEU A 478 -7.65 16.42 46.20
CA LEU A 478 -7.59 17.38 45.10
C LEU A 478 -8.42 18.63 45.42
N GLY A 479 -7.81 19.80 45.27
CA GLY A 479 -8.50 21.09 45.28
C GLY A 479 -9.10 21.42 43.92
N ALA A 480 -9.79 22.57 43.83
CA ALA A 480 -10.22 23.11 42.54
C ALA A 480 -9.03 23.41 41.61
N ALA A 481 -9.28 23.44 40.31
CA ALA A 481 -8.28 23.52 39.27
C ALA A 481 -7.27 24.66 39.48
N ASN A 482 -6.01 24.39 39.13
CA ASN A 482 -4.84 25.27 39.32
C ASN A 482 -4.56 25.74 40.77
N ASN A 483 -5.28 25.26 41.78
CA ASN A 483 -4.94 25.52 43.19
C ASN A 483 -3.94 24.47 43.75
N PRO A 484 -2.99 24.88 44.61
CA PRO A 484 -2.15 23.97 45.37
C PRO A 484 -2.99 23.01 46.21
N ASN A 485 -2.66 21.72 46.17
CA ASN A 485 -3.35 20.63 46.86
C ASN A 485 -2.31 19.59 47.31
N THR A 486 -2.59 18.73 48.30
CA THR A 486 -1.55 17.81 48.82
C THR A 486 -1.55 16.46 48.12
N ASP A 487 -2.74 15.92 47.85
CA ASP A 487 -2.97 14.62 47.21
C ASP A 487 -2.07 13.48 47.74
N ALA A 488 -1.78 13.52 49.05
CA ALA A 488 -0.71 12.74 49.67
C ALA A 488 -0.88 11.21 49.52
N ASN A 489 -2.13 10.74 49.41
CA ASN A 489 -2.45 9.32 49.24
C ASN A 489 -2.01 8.75 47.89
N ALA A 490 -1.88 9.58 46.84
CA ALA A 490 -1.42 9.13 45.53
C ALA A 490 0.11 8.90 45.49
N PHE A 491 0.89 9.58 46.33
CA PHE A 491 2.36 9.55 46.29
C PHE A 491 3.00 8.14 46.24
N PRO A 492 2.63 7.16 47.08
CA PRO A 492 3.21 5.82 47.01
C PRO A 492 2.68 4.97 45.84
N LEU A 493 1.56 5.36 45.21
CA LEU A 493 0.81 4.60 44.21
C LEU A 493 1.19 4.95 42.75
N VAL A 494 1.73 6.13 42.48
CA VAL A 494 2.26 6.50 41.14
C VAL A 494 3.24 5.42 40.66
N GLY A 495 3.05 4.91 39.44
CA GLY A 495 3.85 3.82 38.87
C GLY A 495 3.61 2.44 39.49
N LYS A 496 2.55 2.26 40.28
CA LYS A 496 2.16 1.00 40.98
C LYS A 496 0.64 0.75 41.02
N TRP A 497 -0.16 1.61 40.39
CA TRP A 497 -1.62 1.60 40.41
C TRP A 497 -2.14 2.19 39.09
N GLY A 498 -3.26 1.66 38.59
CA GLY A 498 -3.85 2.05 37.31
C GLY A 498 -3.12 1.43 36.13
N LEU A 499 -3.31 2.05 34.96
CA LEU A 499 -2.57 1.72 33.75
C LEU A 499 -1.26 2.52 33.67
N GLY A 500 -0.28 1.92 33.03
CA GLY A 500 0.86 2.62 32.46
C GLY A 500 0.57 2.91 31.00
N ASP A 501 1.43 2.41 30.15
CA ASP A 501 1.40 2.66 28.73
C ASP A 501 0.43 1.75 27.94
N ILE A 502 0.13 2.13 26.71
CA ILE A 502 -0.65 1.34 25.74
C ILE A 502 0.02 1.33 24.36
N GLU A 503 -0.21 0.27 23.59
CA GLU A 503 0.41 0.08 22.28
C GLU A 503 -0.47 -0.80 21.38
N ILE A 504 -0.40 -0.65 20.06
CA ILE A 504 -1.20 -1.38 19.07
C ILE A 504 -0.31 -2.29 18.19
N ASP A 505 -0.77 -3.52 18.01
CA ASP A 505 -0.35 -4.41 16.93
C ASP A 505 -1.32 -4.22 15.75
N GLU A 506 -1.00 -3.28 14.85
CA GLU A 506 -1.87 -2.90 13.73
C GLU A 506 -2.26 -4.09 12.86
N ALA A 507 -1.33 -5.02 12.64
CA ALA A 507 -1.51 -6.20 11.81
C ALA A 507 -2.56 -7.19 12.36
N THR A 508 -2.88 -7.12 13.66
CA THR A 508 -3.90 -7.97 14.30
C THR A 508 -5.07 -7.20 14.89
N GLY A 509 -5.05 -5.86 14.88
CA GLY A 509 -6.10 -5.01 15.47
C GLY A 509 -6.16 -5.09 17.00
N ARG A 510 -5.04 -5.40 17.66
CA ARG A 510 -4.97 -5.63 19.11
C ARG A 510 -4.28 -4.47 19.81
N LEU A 511 -4.91 -3.97 20.86
CA LEU A 511 -4.30 -3.02 21.79
C LEU A 511 -3.81 -3.76 23.04
N TYR A 512 -2.61 -3.41 23.49
CA TYR A 512 -1.98 -3.94 24.68
C TYR A 512 -1.83 -2.84 25.73
N ALA A 513 -2.05 -3.17 27.00
CA ALA A 513 -2.03 -2.20 28.10
C ALA A 513 -1.21 -2.70 29.29
N THR A 514 -0.28 -1.90 29.79
CA THR A 514 0.50 -2.23 31.00
C THR A 514 -0.34 -2.02 32.26
N ASN A 515 -0.71 -3.10 32.97
CA ASN A 515 -1.30 -3.01 34.30
C ASN A 515 -0.20 -2.91 35.38
N LEU A 516 -0.12 -1.77 36.05
CA LEU A 516 0.93 -1.46 37.03
C LEU A 516 0.77 -2.18 38.38
N ASN A 517 -0.46 -2.54 38.74
CA ASN A 517 -0.81 -3.20 40.00
C ASN A 517 -0.51 -4.72 39.92
N GLN A 518 -1.02 -5.40 38.90
CA GLN A 518 -0.78 -6.84 38.69
C GLN A 518 0.58 -7.12 38.03
N ARG A 519 1.17 -6.14 37.33
CA ARG A 519 2.42 -6.28 36.54
C ARG A 519 2.23 -7.30 35.42
N THR A 520 1.16 -7.08 34.66
CA THR A 520 0.72 -7.88 33.52
C THR A 520 0.57 -6.98 32.30
N LEU A 521 0.76 -7.57 31.11
CA LEU A 521 0.39 -6.96 29.84
C LEU A 521 -1.00 -7.49 29.48
N VAL A 522 -1.98 -6.60 29.34
CA VAL A 522 -3.38 -6.97 29.04
C VAL A 522 -3.63 -6.76 27.55
N GLU A 523 -4.06 -7.80 26.85
CA GLU A 523 -4.37 -7.78 25.41
C GLU A 523 -5.87 -7.53 25.21
N ILE A 524 -6.23 -6.66 24.28
CA ILE A 524 -7.59 -6.16 24.04
C ILE A 524 -7.85 -6.16 22.53
N ASP A 525 -8.96 -6.75 22.11
CA ASP A 525 -9.46 -6.65 20.73
C ASP A 525 -10.18 -5.31 20.51
N LEU A 526 -9.67 -4.48 19.59
CA LEU A 526 -10.28 -3.21 19.21
C LEU A 526 -11.60 -3.39 18.44
N ALA A 527 -11.84 -4.53 17.79
CA ALA A 527 -13.06 -4.77 17.03
C ALA A 527 -14.28 -5.11 17.90
N THR A 528 -14.08 -5.79 19.04
CA THR A 528 -15.16 -6.11 20.00
C THR A 528 -15.10 -5.33 21.31
N ALA A 529 -14.04 -4.56 21.57
CA ALA A 529 -13.76 -3.91 22.85
C ALA A 529 -13.75 -4.91 24.02
N THR A 530 -13.07 -6.05 23.85
CA THR A 530 -12.95 -7.09 24.88
C THR A 530 -11.49 -7.42 25.20
N VAL A 531 -11.19 -7.69 26.47
CA VAL A 531 -9.91 -8.30 26.85
C VAL A 531 -9.84 -9.71 26.26
N LEU A 532 -8.69 -10.07 25.69
CA LEU A 532 -8.40 -11.41 25.18
C LEU A 532 -7.53 -12.20 26.17
N ASN A 533 -6.41 -11.61 26.63
CA ASN A 533 -5.42 -12.27 27.49
C ASN A 533 -4.87 -11.32 28.57
N SER A 534 -4.21 -11.90 29.58
CA SER A 534 -3.40 -11.15 30.54
C SER A 534 -2.08 -11.88 30.80
N PHE A 535 -1.00 -11.40 30.20
CA PHE A 535 0.31 -12.04 30.25
C PHE A 535 1.08 -11.57 31.49
N ALA A 536 1.49 -12.50 32.34
CA ALA A 536 2.32 -12.21 33.51
C ALA A 536 3.75 -11.83 33.06
N ILE A 537 4.06 -10.54 33.08
CA ILE A 537 5.38 -10.02 32.71
C ILE A 537 6.44 -10.64 33.65
N PRO A 538 7.47 -11.34 33.15
CA PRO A 538 8.45 -12.03 33.99
C PRO A 538 9.24 -11.10 34.91
N ASN A 539 9.98 -11.67 35.86
CA ASN A 539 11.06 -10.94 36.52
C ASN A 539 12.33 -11.04 35.66
N PRO A 540 12.82 -9.95 35.03
CA PRO A 540 13.98 -10.03 34.14
C PRO A 540 15.31 -10.16 34.89
N GLY A 541 15.35 -9.84 36.19
CA GLY A 541 16.57 -9.84 37.00
C GLY A 541 16.50 -9.09 38.34
N CYS A 542 15.37 -8.47 38.68
CA CYS A 542 15.20 -7.71 39.93
C CYS A 542 15.36 -8.60 41.17
N ALA A 543 15.87 -8.02 42.26
CA ALA A 543 16.18 -8.72 43.51
C ALA A 543 14.98 -9.49 44.10
N THR A 544 13.75 -8.99 43.93
CA THR A 544 12.51 -9.74 44.12
C THR A 544 11.52 -9.50 42.98
N ALA A 545 10.57 -10.42 42.79
CA ALA A 545 9.56 -10.30 41.74
C ALA A 545 8.63 -9.09 41.93
N ASP A 546 8.43 -8.62 43.17
CA ASP A 546 7.60 -7.45 43.49
C ASP A 546 8.32 -6.11 43.28
N GLU A 547 9.61 -6.11 42.97
CA GLU A 547 10.41 -4.89 42.69
C GLU A 547 10.40 -4.48 41.21
N ARG A 548 9.88 -5.32 40.31
CA ARG A 548 9.81 -5.02 38.87
C ARG A 548 8.73 -3.97 38.56
N ARG A 549 9.03 -3.03 37.69
CA ARG A 549 8.17 -1.91 37.26
C ARG A 549 8.07 -1.90 35.75
N PRO A 550 7.15 -2.70 35.17
CA PRO A 550 6.76 -2.49 33.77
C PRO A 550 6.07 -1.13 33.66
N PHE A 551 6.31 -0.41 32.57
CA PHE A 551 5.61 0.84 32.29
C PHE A 551 5.41 1.05 30.78
N GLY A 552 6.43 1.56 30.08
CA GLY A 552 6.42 1.82 28.65
C GLY A 552 6.28 0.57 27.78
N LEU A 553 5.57 0.70 26.66
CA LEU A 553 5.41 -0.31 25.62
C LEU A 553 6.16 0.10 24.34
N GLY A 554 5.83 -0.51 23.20
CA GLY A 554 6.47 -0.33 21.90
C GLY A 554 6.19 -1.50 20.94
N SER A 555 5.99 -1.26 19.65
CA SER A 555 5.58 -2.26 18.65
C SER A 555 6.54 -2.31 17.47
N GLN A 556 7.02 -3.52 17.13
CA GLN A 556 7.76 -3.75 15.89
C GLN A 556 7.71 -5.23 15.47
N ASN A 557 7.44 -5.47 14.17
CA ASN A 557 7.47 -6.78 13.52
C ASN A 557 6.58 -7.84 14.22
N GLY A 558 5.34 -7.47 14.56
CA GLY A 558 4.36 -8.33 15.23
C GLY A 558 4.74 -8.71 16.67
N LYS A 559 5.49 -7.85 17.36
CA LYS A 559 5.95 -8.07 18.74
C LYS A 559 5.73 -6.81 19.57
N ILE A 560 5.20 -7.01 20.77
CA ILE A 560 5.05 -5.95 21.76
C ILE A 560 6.22 -6.01 22.73
N TYR A 561 6.93 -4.90 22.85
CA TYR A 561 8.05 -4.71 23.75
C TYR A 561 7.54 -4.06 25.04
N VAL A 562 8.12 -4.42 26.19
CA VAL A 562 7.78 -3.82 27.48
C VAL A 562 9.04 -3.44 28.25
N GLY A 563 9.10 -2.18 28.63
CA GLY A 563 10.18 -1.60 29.42
C GLY A 563 9.98 -1.89 30.91
N VAL A 564 10.99 -2.47 31.56
CA VAL A 564 10.93 -2.85 32.98
C VAL A 564 12.12 -2.31 33.75
N VAL A 565 11.84 -1.59 34.84
CA VAL A 565 12.85 -1.09 35.81
C VAL A 565 12.77 -1.86 37.11
N CYS A 566 13.90 -2.06 37.82
CA CYS A 566 13.92 -2.64 39.17
C CYS A 566 14.04 -1.57 40.27
N ASP A 567 13.12 -1.58 41.25
CA ASP A 567 13.03 -0.59 42.36
C ASP A 567 14.37 -0.33 43.08
N THR A 568 15.19 -1.38 43.31
CA THR A 568 16.37 -1.31 44.20
C THR A 568 17.73 -1.38 43.50
N THR A 569 17.86 -2.21 42.46
CA THR A 569 19.16 -2.48 41.82
C THR A 569 19.54 -1.43 40.77
N LEU A 570 18.56 -0.68 40.27
CA LEU A 570 18.71 0.32 39.21
C LEU A 570 19.25 -0.25 37.90
N ASP A 571 18.80 -1.47 37.56
CA ASP A 571 18.86 -2.02 36.21
C ASP A 571 17.51 -1.79 35.51
N ALA A 572 17.55 -1.51 34.21
CA ALA A 572 16.39 -1.54 33.32
C ALA A 572 16.58 -2.60 32.22
N PHE A 573 15.47 -3.07 31.66
CA PHE A 573 15.39 -4.19 30.72
C PHE A 573 14.30 -3.93 29.68
N VAL A 574 14.42 -4.56 28.51
CA VAL A 574 13.33 -4.69 27.54
C VAL A 574 13.03 -6.17 27.32
N MET A 575 11.77 -6.54 27.44
CA MET A 575 11.26 -7.88 27.10
C MET A 575 10.29 -7.78 25.93
N ALA A 576 10.35 -8.73 25.01
CA ALA A 576 9.43 -8.82 23.87
C ALA A 576 8.44 -9.97 24.08
N LEU A 577 7.14 -9.67 24.06
CA LEU A 577 6.08 -10.65 23.88
C LEU A 577 6.14 -11.13 22.42
N GLN A 578 6.26 -12.44 22.23
CA GLN A 578 6.21 -13.07 20.91
C GLN A 578 4.74 -13.40 20.53
N PRO A 579 4.41 -13.61 19.25
CA PRO A 579 3.06 -13.99 18.80
C PRO A 579 2.48 -15.28 19.43
N ASP A 580 3.32 -16.12 20.05
CA ASP A 580 2.88 -17.33 20.77
C ASP A 580 2.50 -17.06 22.25
N GLY A 581 2.54 -15.80 22.69
CA GLY A 581 2.26 -15.39 24.07
C GLY A 581 3.42 -15.56 25.05
N THR A 582 4.62 -15.94 24.58
CA THR A 582 5.82 -16.07 25.44
C THR A 582 6.66 -14.79 25.48
N PHE A 583 7.40 -14.57 26.57
CA PHE A 583 8.29 -13.43 26.73
C PHE A 583 9.76 -13.81 26.55
N VAL A 584 10.52 -12.96 25.85
CA VAL A 584 11.98 -13.07 25.66
C VAL A 584 12.66 -11.78 26.15
N ASN A 585 13.72 -11.88 26.95
CA ASN A 585 14.55 -10.72 27.28
C ASN A 585 15.40 -10.31 26.06
N VAL A 586 15.12 -9.13 25.49
CA VAL A 586 15.77 -8.65 24.25
C VAL A 586 16.79 -7.54 24.47
N VAL A 587 16.68 -6.79 25.57
CA VAL A 587 17.76 -5.98 26.15
C VAL A 587 17.97 -6.43 27.59
N THR A 588 19.16 -6.96 27.88
CA THR A 588 19.41 -7.82 29.06
C THR A 588 20.08 -7.13 30.25
N ASN A 589 20.62 -5.92 30.09
CA ASN A 589 20.90 -4.97 31.18
C ASN A 589 21.09 -3.56 30.61
N ILE A 590 20.40 -2.58 31.18
CA ILE A 590 20.68 -1.16 31.00
C ILE A 590 20.93 -0.54 32.39
N PRO A 591 22.19 -0.20 32.74
CA PRO A 591 22.51 0.26 34.09
C PRO A 591 22.13 1.72 34.30
N MET A 592 21.09 1.98 35.10
CA MET A 592 20.63 3.34 35.45
C MET A 592 21.57 4.03 36.47
N ASN A 593 22.64 3.36 36.93
CA ASN A 593 23.66 3.98 37.77
C ASN A 593 24.70 4.82 37.00
N ILE A 594 24.56 4.97 35.68
CA ILE A 594 25.41 5.86 34.86
C ILE A 594 25.15 7.34 35.21
N PRO A 595 26.20 8.15 35.49
CA PRO A 595 26.03 9.58 35.76
C PRO A 595 25.66 10.36 34.49
N MET A 596 24.62 11.17 34.58
CA MET A 596 24.17 12.02 33.47
C MET A 596 25.20 13.12 33.11
N PRO A 597 25.30 13.51 31.81
CA PRO A 597 26.12 14.62 31.36
C PRO A 597 25.49 15.98 31.77
N ASP A 598 26.12 16.58 32.77
CA ASP A 598 26.12 18.00 33.18
C ASP A 598 24.78 18.69 33.47
N ARG A 599 24.41 18.65 34.76
CA ARG A 599 23.52 19.61 35.44
C ARG A 599 24.23 20.25 36.65
N PHE A 600 23.58 21.28 37.22
CA PHE A 600 24.12 22.27 38.16
C PHE A 600 24.75 21.72 39.46
N ASP A 601 25.64 22.52 40.07
CA ASP A 601 26.30 22.24 41.36
C ASP A 601 25.33 21.84 42.49
N GLY A 602 25.43 20.60 42.94
CA GLY A 602 24.76 20.12 44.16
C GLY A 602 23.33 19.61 43.94
N ILE A 603 23.12 18.82 42.88
CA ILE A 603 21.97 17.92 42.64
C ILE A 603 22.54 16.55 42.23
N SER A 604 21.91 15.43 42.60
CA SER A 604 22.34 14.10 42.11
C SER A 604 22.39 14.05 40.58
N ARG A 605 23.50 13.49 40.06
CA ARG A 605 23.68 13.17 38.62
C ARG A 605 23.26 11.73 38.29
N PHE A 606 22.70 11.00 39.26
CA PHE A 606 22.35 9.58 39.19
C PHE A 606 20.86 9.39 39.45
N TRP A 607 20.28 8.37 38.81
CA TRP A 607 19.03 7.77 39.26
C TRP A 607 19.18 7.18 40.68
N LEU A 608 18.11 7.19 41.46
CA LEU A 608 18.05 6.73 42.85
C LEU A 608 16.98 5.62 43.02
N PRO A 609 17.14 4.71 44.00
CA PRO A 609 16.17 3.65 44.26
C PRO A 609 14.77 4.18 44.56
N TRP A 610 13.75 3.51 44.03
CA TRP A 610 12.36 3.92 44.17
C TRP A 610 11.94 4.03 45.65
N THR A 611 11.26 5.12 45.99
CA THR A 611 10.72 5.35 47.33
C THR A 611 9.19 5.45 47.34
N ASN A 612 8.59 5.00 48.45
CA ASN A 612 7.20 5.26 48.81
C ASN A 612 7.08 6.36 49.89
N VAL A 613 8.20 6.88 50.39
CA VAL A 613 8.28 7.95 51.41
C VAL A 613 8.79 9.23 50.77
N TYR A 614 8.08 10.35 50.99
CA TYR A 614 8.52 11.65 50.47
C TYR A 614 9.83 12.09 51.12
N GLN A 615 10.84 12.27 50.29
CA GLN A 615 12.18 12.75 50.63
C GLN A 615 12.75 13.50 49.43
N VAL A 616 13.84 14.25 49.66
CA VAL A 616 14.56 14.98 48.62
C VAL A 616 16.06 14.79 48.82
N ASP A 617 16.79 14.60 47.72
CA ASP A 617 18.22 14.27 47.75
C ASP A 617 19.09 15.49 48.17
N THR A 618 18.84 16.64 47.56
CA THR A 618 19.63 17.87 47.79
C THR A 618 18.75 19.08 48.09
N ASN A 619 18.83 19.61 49.30
CA ASN A 619 18.16 20.85 49.70
C ASN A 619 19.04 22.10 49.44
N ARG A 620 18.82 22.83 48.33
CA ARG A 620 19.27 24.23 48.17
C ARG A 620 18.31 25.23 48.84
N GLY A 621 17.77 24.86 50.01
CA GLY A 621 16.64 25.55 50.63
C GLY A 621 15.30 25.18 49.99
N ALA A 622 14.21 25.81 50.44
CA ALA A 622 12.82 25.41 50.19
C ALA A 622 12.29 25.67 48.75
N PHE A 623 13.17 25.75 47.75
CA PHE A 623 12.83 26.23 46.40
C PHE A 623 12.94 25.19 45.29
N ARG A 624 13.82 24.17 45.43
CA ARG A 624 14.07 23.15 44.39
C ARG A 624 14.09 21.76 44.98
N ASN A 625 13.18 20.91 44.53
CA ASN A 625 13.03 19.53 45.02
C ASN A 625 13.26 18.51 43.89
N THR A 626 13.98 17.44 44.21
CA THR A 626 14.29 16.32 43.29
C THR A 626 14.68 15.06 44.09
N TYR A 627 14.29 13.89 43.58
CA TYR A 627 14.70 12.56 44.06
C TYR A 627 14.53 11.56 42.89
N PRO A 628 15.43 11.59 41.89
CA PRO A 628 15.15 11.00 40.59
C PRO A 628 14.97 9.48 40.65
N SER A 629 13.82 8.97 40.25
CA SER A 629 13.46 7.55 40.28
C SER A 629 13.03 7.08 38.88
N PRO A 630 13.77 6.17 38.21
CA PRO A 630 13.56 5.92 36.79
C PRO A 630 12.28 5.11 36.51
N LEU A 631 11.54 5.55 35.49
CA LEU A 631 10.57 4.76 34.73
C LEU A 631 11.10 4.70 33.30
N LEU A 632 11.11 3.53 32.67
CA LEU A 632 11.20 3.46 31.21
C LEU A 632 9.82 3.87 30.69
N GLY A 633 9.74 5.06 30.09
CA GLY A 633 8.51 5.76 29.76
C GLY A 633 7.78 5.14 28.58
N ASP A 634 8.55 4.75 27.56
CA ASP A 634 8.11 4.35 26.21
C ASP A 634 9.33 3.78 25.41
N ILE A 635 9.06 2.96 24.39
CA ILE A 635 10.01 2.29 23.47
C ILE A 635 9.56 2.46 22.02
N ASP A 636 10.43 3.06 21.21
CA ASP A 636 10.18 3.31 19.79
C ASP A 636 11.38 2.82 18.94
N PHE A 637 11.32 2.90 17.62
CA PHE A 637 12.31 2.30 16.71
C PHE A 637 12.73 3.24 15.58
N ASP A 638 14.05 3.43 15.41
CA ASP A 638 14.58 4.15 14.26
C ASP A 638 14.48 3.35 12.94
N ALA A 639 14.76 4.01 11.81
CA ALA A 639 14.70 3.39 10.48
C ALA A 639 15.61 2.16 10.32
N ASN A 640 16.63 1.97 11.15
CA ASN A 640 17.53 0.81 11.13
C ASN A 640 17.09 -0.30 12.12
N GLY A 641 15.92 -0.17 12.75
CA GLY A 641 15.43 -1.07 13.78
C GLY A 641 16.14 -0.94 15.14
N ASN A 642 16.89 0.14 15.38
CA ASN A 642 17.47 0.39 16.71
C ASN A 642 16.36 0.87 17.66
N MET A 643 16.30 0.31 18.87
CA MET A 643 15.38 0.76 19.90
C MET A 643 15.80 2.14 20.43
N LEU A 644 14.88 3.08 20.43
CA LEU A 644 14.90 4.31 21.19
C LEU A 644 14.18 4.06 22.51
N LEU A 645 14.84 4.33 23.64
CA LEU A 645 14.35 3.99 24.98
C LEU A 645 14.27 5.26 25.80
N SER A 646 13.04 5.70 26.08
CA SER A 646 12.78 6.90 26.86
C SER A 646 12.73 6.60 28.36
N PHE A 647 13.33 7.46 29.17
CA PHE A 647 13.29 7.37 30.63
C PHE A 647 12.80 8.67 31.25
N ARG A 648 11.68 8.56 31.97
CA ARG A 648 11.01 9.64 32.71
C ARG A 648 11.24 9.50 34.22
N ASP A 649 11.33 10.61 34.92
CA ASP A 649 11.47 10.61 36.38
C ASP A 649 10.10 10.48 37.08
N ARG A 650 9.88 9.34 37.74
CA ARG A 650 8.71 9.08 38.58
C ARG A 650 8.53 10.14 39.67
N PHE A 651 9.58 10.77 40.19
CA PHE A 651 9.44 11.82 41.20
C PHE A 651 8.70 13.04 40.65
N ALA A 652 8.79 13.30 39.34
CA ALA A 652 8.07 14.36 38.65
C ALA A 652 6.61 13.99 38.30
N ASP A 653 6.19 12.72 38.39
CA ASP A 653 4.77 12.33 38.43
C ASP A 653 4.23 12.16 39.86
N GLN A 654 5.12 11.83 40.80
CA GLN A 654 4.83 11.82 42.23
C GLN A 654 4.70 13.24 42.79
N THR A 655 5.19 14.29 42.13
CA THR A 655 5.15 15.70 42.58
C THR A 655 4.71 16.62 41.43
N ALA A 656 4.61 17.93 41.66
CA ALA A 656 4.44 18.92 40.58
C ALA A 656 4.94 20.31 41.03
N GLU A 657 5.01 21.24 40.07
CA GLU A 657 5.44 22.64 40.25
C GLU A 657 4.36 23.46 40.99
N GLN A 658 4.74 24.49 41.74
CA GLN A 658 3.81 25.46 42.38
C GLN A 658 2.61 24.85 43.16
N THR A 659 2.82 23.70 43.79
CA THR A 659 1.81 22.96 44.57
C THR A 659 2.40 22.39 45.86
N ASN A 660 1.60 21.68 46.67
CA ASN A 660 2.03 21.19 47.97
C ASN A 660 2.61 19.78 47.88
N GLN A 661 3.62 19.51 48.72
CA GLN A 661 4.20 18.18 48.92
C GLN A 661 3.35 17.35 49.89
N PRO A 662 3.57 16.01 50.01
CA PRO A 662 2.73 15.13 50.84
C PRO A 662 2.81 15.44 52.34
N ASN A 663 3.79 16.24 52.75
CA ASN A 663 3.93 16.78 54.11
C ASN A 663 3.27 18.16 54.30
N GLY A 664 2.54 18.66 53.30
CA GLY A 664 1.89 19.98 53.31
C GLY A 664 2.79 21.18 52.97
N THR A 665 4.08 20.98 52.68
CA THR A 665 5.00 22.08 52.34
C THR A 665 4.83 22.48 50.88
N PHE A 666 4.71 23.78 50.58
CA PHE A 666 4.69 24.28 49.21
C PHE A 666 6.04 24.04 48.49
N SER A 667 5.98 23.71 47.20
CA SER A 667 7.14 23.56 46.30
C SER A 667 7.04 24.61 45.19
N GLU A 668 8.12 25.34 44.95
CA GLU A 668 8.20 26.28 43.82
C GLU A 668 8.62 25.52 42.56
N ASP A 669 9.91 25.20 42.39
CA ASP A 669 10.40 24.34 41.29
C ASP A 669 10.29 22.84 41.63
N ILE A 670 9.98 22.02 40.62
CA ILE A 670 10.34 20.59 40.55
C ILE A 670 11.36 20.39 39.43
N TRP A 671 12.42 19.64 39.71
CA TRP A 671 13.45 19.30 38.74
C TRP A 671 13.46 17.80 38.53
N GLY A 672 12.66 17.34 37.55
CA GLY A 672 12.65 15.95 37.11
C GLY A 672 13.89 15.60 36.29
N HIS A 673 14.36 14.36 36.43
CA HIS A 673 15.41 13.81 35.56
C HIS A 673 14.82 13.14 34.32
N SER A 674 15.65 12.96 33.29
CA SER A 674 15.26 12.23 32.08
C SER A 674 16.49 11.75 31.32
N GLN A 675 16.29 10.74 30.47
CA GLN A 675 17.33 10.15 29.65
C GLN A 675 16.69 9.53 28.41
N ILE A 676 17.32 9.65 27.25
CA ILE A 676 16.97 8.85 26.07
C ILE A 676 18.21 8.06 25.70
N LEU A 677 18.03 6.77 25.44
CA LEU A 677 19.08 5.83 25.10
C LEU A 677 18.74 5.16 23.77
N GLN A 678 19.75 4.94 22.93
CA GLN A 678 19.64 4.07 21.77
C GLN A 678 20.27 2.71 22.11
N ALA A 679 19.51 1.62 21.90
CA ALA A 679 20.04 0.26 21.93
C ALA A 679 20.07 -0.26 20.48
N CYS A 680 21.25 -0.53 19.96
CA CYS A 680 21.41 -0.79 18.53
C CYS A 680 21.04 -2.23 18.17
N ALA A 681 20.42 -2.41 17.01
CA ALA A 681 20.08 -3.71 16.47
C ALA A 681 21.34 -4.55 16.18
N THR A 682 21.17 -5.87 16.30
CA THR A 682 22.15 -6.90 15.93
C THR A 682 21.39 -8.09 15.38
N GLY A 683 22.04 -8.97 14.60
CA GLY A 683 21.42 -10.20 14.07
C GLY A 683 20.95 -11.24 15.09
N SER A 684 20.81 -10.88 16.38
CA SER A 684 20.32 -11.75 17.47
C SER A 684 19.57 -11.01 18.60
N GLY A 685 19.24 -9.71 18.43
CA GLY A 685 18.67 -8.86 19.48
C GLY A 685 19.33 -7.48 19.52
N TRP A 686 19.29 -6.78 20.64
CA TRP A 686 19.80 -5.39 20.75
C TRP A 686 20.93 -5.26 21.79
N THR A 687 21.80 -4.27 21.61
CA THR A 687 22.94 -4.01 22.50
C THR A 687 23.05 -2.54 22.93
N THR A 688 23.43 -2.33 24.19
CA THR A 688 23.61 -1.03 24.84
C THR A 688 25.09 -0.73 25.11
N GLY A 689 25.97 -1.04 24.16
CA GLY A 689 27.39 -0.68 24.24
C GLY A 689 28.27 -1.16 23.08
N GLY A 690 29.54 -0.76 23.13
CA GLY A 690 30.55 -1.10 22.11
C GLY A 690 30.61 -0.06 21.00
N ALA A 691 30.55 -0.50 19.74
CA ALA A 691 30.43 0.40 18.58
C ALA A 691 29.05 1.07 18.53
N CYS A 692 28.02 0.41 19.09
CA CYS A 692 26.85 1.09 19.61
C CYS A 692 27.29 1.98 20.79
N ASN A 693 27.72 3.20 20.49
CA ASN A 693 27.78 4.23 21.50
C ASN A 693 26.36 4.40 22.01
N VAL A 694 26.15 4.25 23.32
CA VAL A 694 24.86 4.59 23.91
C VAL A 694 24.71 6.10 23.78
N GLY A 695 23.99 6.52 22.73
CA GLY A 695 23.67 7.91 22.50
C GLY A 695 22.90 8.40 23.70
N LEU A 696 23.58 9.11 24.61
CA LEU A 696 22.93 9.90 25.65
C LEU A 696 22.37 11.14 24.95
N ILE A 697 21.27 10.94 24.20
CA ILE A 697 20.63 12.00 23.42
C ILE A 697 20.18 13.04 24.43
N LYS A 698 20.85 14.21 24.42
CA LYS A 698 20.65 15.20 25.46
C LYS A 698 19.29 15.85 25.25
N THR A 699 18.37 15.53 26.15
CA THR A 699 17.07 16.19 26.32
C THR A 699 17.19 17.67 26.73
N ARG A 700 18.41 18.24 26.72
CA ARG A 700 18.72 19.62 27.11
C ARG A 700 18.39 20.58 25.98
N VAL A 701 17.12 20.98 25.97
CA VAL A 701 16.70 22.25 25.38
C VAL A 701 16.94 23.37 26.39
N GLY A 702 17.88 24.27 26.14
CA GLY A 702 18.18 25.40 27.03
C GLY A 702 18.71 25.02 28.43
N GLU A 703 18.24 25.72 29.47
CA GLU A 703 18.79 25.60 30.84
C GLU A 703 18.24 24.41 31.64
N ASN A 704 16.95 24.08 31.50
CA ASN A 704 16.23 23.21 32.44
C ASN A 704 15.63 21.92 31.84
N ALA A 705 15.45 21.83 30.53
CA ALA A 705 14.56 20.84 29.91
C ALA A 705 14.80 19.39 30.36
N SER A 706 13.71 18.66 30.52
CA SER A 706 13.65 17.23 30.82
C SER A 706 12.52 16.61 30.00
N ASN A 707 12.75 15.41 29.46
CA ASN A 707 11.77 14.63 28.73
C ASN A 707 10.65 14.13 29.67
N THR A 708 9.40 14.17 29.21
CA THR A 708 8.20 13.85 29.98
C THR A 708 7.82 12.38 30.04
N GLY A 709 8.17 11.55 29.06
CA GLY A 709 7.62 10.20 28.89
C GLY A 709 7.81 9.63 27.49
N GLY A 710 6.96 10.03 26.55
CA GLY A 710 6.87 9.42 25.22
C GLY A 710 7.91 9.85 24.19
N LEU A 711 8.03 9.04 23.16
CA LEU A 711 8.68 9.30 21.87
C LEU A 711 7.61 9.26 20.77
N ALA A 712 7.94 9.69 19.56
CA ALA A 712 7.27 9.19 18.35
C ALA A 712 8.18 9.38 17.13
N SER A 713 8.40 8.32 16.34
CA SER A 713 9.45 8.25 15.32
C SER A 713 8.93 8.41 13.90
N LEU A 714 9.30 9.52 13.26
CA LEU A 714 9.02 9.74 11.86
C LEU A 714 10.21 9.24 11.01
N LYS A 715 10.17 7.94 10.68
CA LYS A 715 11.25 7.20 10.01
C LYS A 715 11.71 7.87 8.71
N VAL A 716 10.76 8.25 7.84
CA VAL A 716 10.99 9.04 6.61
C VAL A 716 11.78 10.33 6.87
N ALA A 717 11.52 11.03 7.98
CA ALA A 717 12.16 12.29 8.34
C ALA A 717 13.44 12.11 9.18
N GLY A 718 13.98 10.89 9.29
CA GLY A 718 15.24 10.59 9.99
C GLY A 718 15.28 11.02 11.47
N SER A 719 14.12 11.16 12.12
CA SER A 719 14.00 11.83 13.42
C SER A 719 12.83 11.34 14.26
N PHE A 720 12.90 11.61 15.57
CA PHE A 720 11.82 11.39 16.51
C PHE A 720 11.48 12.66 17.30
N ILE A 721 10.26 12.74 17.82
CA ILE A 721 9.79 13.81 18.72
C ILE A 721 9.71 13.29 20.17
N THR A 722 9.89 14.17 21.16
CA THR A 722 9.53 13.87 22.57
C THR A 722 9.05 15.13 23.29
N GLY A 723 8.23 14.96 24.32
CA GLY A 723 7.75 16.03 25.19
C GLY A 723 8.86 16.56 26.09
N VAL A 724 8.96 17.88 26.26
CA VAL A 724 9.98 18.55 27.10
C VAL A 724 9.42 19.72 27.91
N ALA A 725 10.02 19.94 29.07
CA ALA A 725 9.91 21.19 29.82
C ALA A 725 10.79 22.32 29.23
N ASP A 726 10.38 23.58 29.43
CA ASP A 726 11.11 24.81 29.08
C ASP A 726 11.64 24.91 27.60
N PRO A 727 10.86 24.51 26.58
CA PRO A 727 11.32 24.31 25.19
C PRO A 727 11.97 25.54 24.52
N ILE A 728 11.56 26.77 24.86
CA ILE A 728 12.15 28.01 24.29
C ILE A 728 12.51 29.03 25.38
N SER A 729 12.99 28.55 26.54
CA SER A 729 13.28 29.39 27.73
C SER A 729 12.06 30.15 28.29
N VAL A 730 10.87 29.57 28.10
CA VAL A 730 9.61 29.96 28.76
C VAL A 730 9.21 28.86 29.73
N MET A 731 8.52 29.19 30.83
CA MET A 731 8.09 28.22 31.84
C MET A 731 6.83 27.46 31.38
N GLN A 732 7.01 26.51 30.45
CA GLN A 732 5.92 25.79 29.74
C GLN A 732 6.31 24.36 29.39
N GLN A 733 5.30 23.58 29.00
CA GLN A 733 5.49 22.32 28.27
C GLN A 733 5.58 22.53 26.76
N GLY A 734 6.26 21.60 26.12
CA GLY A 734 6.48 21.61 24.70
C GLY A 734 6.95 20.26 24.16
N THR A 735 7.39 20.29 22.93
CA THR A 735 8.11 19.18 22.28
C THR A 735 9.38 19.68 21.62
N ALA A 736 10.32 18.77 21.39
CA ALA A 736 11.44 18.98 20.50
C ALA A 736 11.69 17.69 19.71
N ARG A 737 12.47 17.79 18.63
CA ARG A 737 12.79 16.67 17.75
C ARG A 737 14.28 16.45 17.67
N TRP A 738 14.73 15.21 17.54
CA TRP A 738 16.14 14.84 17.42
C TRP A 738 16.37 13.93 16.21
N ALA A 739 17.52 14.09 15.55
CA ALA A 739 17.93 13.19 14.47
C ALA A 739 18.48 11.87 15.03
N TYR A 740 18.14 10.74 14.40
CA TYR A 740 18.58 9.41 14.82
C TYR A 740 20.11 9.31 14.94
N GLY A 741 20.61 8.53 15.91
CA GLY A 741 22.05 8.30 16.12
C GLY A 741 22.86 9.52 16.61
N THR A 742 22.29 10.72 16.66
CA THR A 742 22.99 11.94 17.11
C THR A 742 22.71 12.24 18.59
N ALA A 743 23.74 12.64 19.35
CA ALA A 743 23.60 12.86 20.79
C ALA A 743 23.10 14.27 21.19
N ASP A 744 23.00 15.21 20.24
CA ASP A 744 22.76 16.64 20.52
C ASP A 744 21.99 17.39 19.40
N GLU A 745 21.67 16.78 18.25
CA GLU A 745 21.15 17.53 17.08
C GLU A 745 19.61 17.64 17.11
N ILE A 746 19.13 18.84 17.48
CA ILE A 746 17.71 19.18 17.47
C ILE A 746 17.26 19.54 16.04
N VAL A 747 16.23 18.87 15.53
CA VAL A 747 15.71 19.06 14.17
C VAL A 747 14.74 20.24 14.11
N GLY A 748 15.29 21.41 13.81
CA GLY A 748 14.54 22.67 13.68
C GLY A 748 14.51 23.47 14.98
N SER A 749 13.34 24.01 15.35
CA SER A 749 13.15 24.74 16.60
C SER A 749 12.11 24.04 17.48
N PRO A 750 12.35 23.89 18.80
CA PRO A 750 11.37 23.36 19.76
C PRO A 750 10.03 24.10 19.72
N TYR A 751 8.97 23.40 20.13
CA TYR A 751 7.59 23.86 20.11
C TYR A 751 7.03 24.03 21.53
N VAL A 752 6.13 24.99 21.74
CA VAL A 752 5.38 25.21 22.99
C VAL A 752 3.94 24.71 22.80
N VAL A 753 3.59 23.64 23.50
CA VAL A 753 2.30 22.96 23.39
C VAL A 753 1.22 23.69 24.20
N ASP A 754 1.54 24.10 25.43
CA ASP A 754 0.73 25.04 26.23
C ASP A 754 1.49 26.37 26.37
N ASN A 755 0.89 27.46 25.92
CA ASN A 755 1.46 28.81 26.00
C ASN A 755 0.98 29.59 27.24
N GLY A 756 0.30 28.91 28.19
CA GLY A 756 0.01 29.37 29.55
C GLY A 756 -0.57 30.78 29.65
N THR A 757 -1.67 31.05 28.94
CA THR A 757 -2.37 32.34 28.97
C THR A 757 -3.01 32.70 30.33
N GLN A 758 -2.80 31.87 31.36
CA GLN A 758 -3.16 32.14 32.76
C GLN A 758 -1.94 32.12 33.73
N GLY A 759 -0.71 31.99 33.21
CA GLY A 759 0.53 31.83 34.00
C GLY A 759 1.21 30.47 33.75
N PRO A 760 2.30 30.16 34.47
CA PRO A 760 2.99 28.88 34.37
C PRO A 760 2.06 27.71 34.78
N PRO A 761 1.92 26.64 33.96
CA PRO A 761 1.06 25.51 34.29
C PRO A 761 1.68 24.65 35.38
N LYS A 762 0.93 24.38 36.45
CA LYS A 762 1.48 23.78 37.69
C LYS A 762 2.00 22.36 37.56
N VAL A 763 1.55 21.65 36.54
CA VAL A 763 2.03 20.29 36.24
C VAL A 763 3.14 20.29 35.19
N ALA A 764 3.54 21.44 34.63
CA ALA A 764 4.52 21.51 33.53
C ALA A 764 5.84 20.80 33.87
N LYS A 765 6.69 21.38 34.72
CA LYS A 765 8.02 20.82 35.01
C LYS A 765 7.98 19.56 35.89
N GLY A 766 6.79 19.18 36.36
CA GLY A 766 6.49 17.87 36.93
C GLY A 766 5.87 16.96 35.87
N ASN A 767 6.61 16.59 34.81
CA ASN A 767 6.17 15.76 33.68
C ASN A 767 4.76 16.15 33.15
N GLY A 768 4.58 17.40 32.69
CA GLY A 768 3.27 17.96 32.34
C GLY A 768 2.57 17.42 31.09
N MET A 769 3.21 16.48 30.41
CA MET A 769 2.67 15.70 29.29
C MET A 769 2.89 14.21 29.58
N GLY A 770 2.10 13.36 28.94
CA GLY A 770 2.31 11.91 28.97
C GLY A 770 3.19 11.44 27.81
N ASP A 771 2.62 10.53 27.06
CA ASP A 771 3.19 9.89 25.88
C ASP A 771 2.92 10.69 24.59
N LEU A 772 3.45 10.27 23.43
CA LEU A 772 3.21 10.89 22.12
C LEU A 772 2.95 9.85 21.03
N GLU A 773 2.15 10.21 20.03
CA GLU A 773 1.85 9.35 18.88
C GLU A 773 1.74 10.19 17.60
N LEU A 774 2.02 9.59 16.44
CA LEU A 774 1.86 10.21 15.11
C LEU A 774 0.59 9.68 14.45
N LEU A 775 -0.29 10.59 14.00
CA LEU A 775 -1.42 10.24 13.15
C LEU A 775 -0.93 9.97 11.72
N CYS A 776 -0.28 8.82 11.53
CA CYS A 776 0.26 8.38 10.26
C CYS A 776 -0.84 7.79 9.38
N ASP A 777 -0.94 8.25 8.14
CA ASP A 777 -1.91 7.71 7.18
C ASP A 777 -1.62 6.22 6.90
N PRO A 778 -2.60 5.40 6.47
CA PRO A 778 -2.34 4.06 5.95
C PRO A 778 -1.44 4.11 4.71
N ALA A 779 -0.54 3.13 4.57
CA ALA A 779 0.26 3.00 3.34
C ALA A 779 -0.64 2.87 2.10
N PRO A 780 -0.36 3.61 1.01
CA PRO A 780 -1.10 3.47 -0.23
C PRO A 780 -0.86 2.09 -0.84
N ILE A 781 -1.88 1.54 -1.49
CA ILE A 781 -1.77 0.29 -2.24
C ILE A 781 -1.55 0.62 -3.72
N GLU A 782 -0.48 0.09 -4.31
CA GLU A 782 -0.36 0.01 -5.76
C GLU A 782 -1.07 -1.24 -6.31
N ILE A 783 -1.68 -1.08 -7.47
CA ILE A 783 -2.34 -2.13 -8.24
C ILE A 783 -1.78 -2.08 -9.66
N GLY A 784 -1.07 -3.13 -10.06
CA GLY A 784 -0.43 -3.19 -11.36
C GLY A 784 0.45 -4.42 -11.50
N ASN A 785 0.92 -4.64 -12.72
CA ASN A 785 2.14 -5.36 -13.10
C ASN A 785 2.24 -5.22 -14.63
N ARG A 786 2.09 -6.30 -15.41
CA ARG A 786 2.37 -6.31 -16.86
C ARG A 786 1.25 -6.98 -17.68
N VAL A 787 1.15 -6.59 -18.94
CA VAL A 787 0.29 -7.20 -19.96
C VAL A 787 1.17 -7.63 -21.12
N TRP A 788 1.12 -8.90 -21.54
CA TRP A 788 2.08 -9.48 -22.51
C TRP A 788 1.42 -10.39 -23.55
N ASP A 789 2.16 -10.60 -24.65
CA ASP A 789 1.88 -11.62 -25.67
C ASP A 789 2.40 -12.95 -25.12
N ASP A 790 1.47 -13.83 -24.75
CA ASP A 790 1.72 -15.12 -24.14
C ASP A 790 1.96 -16.14 -25.27
N LEU A 791 3.23 -16.43 -25.53
CA LEU A 791 3.70 -16.97 -26.81
C LEU A 791 3.54 -18.49 -26.93
N ASP A 792 3.51 -19.22 -25.81
CA ASP A 792 3.27 -20.67 -25.78
C ASP A 792 1.96 -21.09 -25.08
N GLY A 793 1.35 -20.20 -24.30
CA GLY A 793 0.03 -20.39 -23.69
C GLY A 793 0.02 -20.96 -22.28
N ASP A 794 1.15 -20.98 -21.56
CA ASP A 794 1.23 -21.51 -20.20
C ASP A 794 0.72 -20.55 -19.10
N GLY A 795 0.77 -19.23 -19.33
CA GLY A 795 0.28 -18.19 -18.42
C GLY A 795 1.28 -17.67 -17.39
N GLU A 796 2.53 -18.11 -17.41
CA GLU A 796 3.64 -17.43 -16.74
C GLU A 796 4.15 -16.24 -17.59
N GLN A 797 5.05 -15.42 -17.05
CA GLN A 797 5.64 -14.28 -17.77
C GLN A 797 7.09 -14.60 -18.13
N ASP A 798 7.40 -15.04 -19.34
CA ASP A 798 8.75 -15.49 -19.67
C ASP A 798 9.64 -14.40 -20.29
N ALA A 799 10.96 -14.52 -20.11
CA ALA A 799 11.89 -13.44 -20.44
C ALA A 799 11.98 -13.14 -21.95
N GLY A 800 11.53 -14.06 -22.80
CA GLY A 800 11.44 -13.90 -24.25
C GLY A 800 10.15 -13.21 -24.73
N GLU A 801 9.16 -12.99 -23.86
CA GLU A 801 7.82 -12.56 -24.23
C GLU A 801 7.67 -11.03 -24.24
N PRO A 802 7.10 -10.43 -25.29
CA PRO A 802 7.00 -8.97 -25.42
C PRO A 802 5.76 -8.39 -24.71
N GLY A 803 5.92 -7.22 -24.11
CA GLY A 803 4.84 -6.49 -23.45
C GLY A 803 3.89 -5.78 -24.42
N LEU A 804 2.59 -5.93 -24.20
CA LEU A 804 1.52 -5.34 -25.00
C LEU A 804 1.23 -3.90 -24.56
N ASN A 805 1.96 -2.96 -25.16
CA ASN A 805 1.85 -1.52 -24.93
C ASN A 805 0.62 -0.90 -25.64
N ASN A 806 0.13 0.24 -25.13
CA ASN A 806 -1.02 1.02 -25.61
C ASN A 806 -2.41 0.40 -25.37
N LEU A 807 -2.53 -0.56 -24.46
CA LEU A 807 -3.81 -1.13 -24.03
C LEU A 807 -4.40 -0.29 -22.89
N ILE A 808 -5.71 0.00 -22.94
CA ILE A 808 -6.40 0.72 -21.88
C ILE A 808 -6.77 -0.26 -20.77
N VAL A 809 -6.26 0.00 -19.58
CA VAL A 809 -6.65 -0.67 -18.33
C VAL A 809 -7.60 0.25 -17.56
N THR A 810 -8.67 -0.31 -16.99
CA THR A 810 -9.66 0.43 -16.22
C THR A 810 -9.73 -0.09 -14.78
N LEU A 811 -9.53 0.81 -13.82
CA LEU A 811 -9.84 0.62 -12.41
C LEU A 811 -11.27 1.13 -12.14
N GLN A 812 -12.01 0.42 -11.30
CA GLN A 812 -13.31 0.86 -10.79
C GLN A 812 -13.41 0.52 -9.29
N THR A 813 -13.65 1.54 -8.47
CA THR A 813 -13.83 1.49 -7.02
C THR A 813 -15.29 1.84 -6.66
N PRO A 814 -15.71 1.77 -5.37
CA PRO A 814 -16.97 2.34 -4.92
C PRO A 814 -17.13 3.85 -5.14
N THR A 815 -16.02 4.59 -5.28
CA THR A 815 -16.01 6.06 -5.39
C THR A 815 -15.95 6.57 -6.83
N GLY A 816 -15.42 5.79 -7.78
CA GLY A 816 -15.34 6.18 -9.18
C GLY A 816 -14.62 5.16 -10.07
N SER A 817 -14.31 5.57 -11.30
CA SER A 817 -13.48 4.80 -12.22
C SER A 817 -12.35 5.67 -12.78
N SER A 818 -11.19 5.06 -12.95
CA SER A 818 -9.96 5.64 -13.46
C SER A 818 -9.38 4.75 -14.56
N THR A 819 -8.65 5.32 -15.50
CA THR A 819 -8.00 4.57 -16.59
C THR A 819 -6.52 4.89 -16.66
N THR A 820 -5.73 3.89 -17.02
CA THR A 820 -4.31 4.04 -17.41
C THR A 820 -4.06 3.29 -18.72
N THR A 821 -2.88 3.45 -19.29
CA THR A 821 -2.49 2.85 -20.57
C THR A 821 -1.18 2.10 -20.40
N THR A 822 -1.12 0.84 -20.84
CA THR A 822 0.11 0.03 -20.74
C THR A 822 1.27 0.67 -21.50
N SER A 823 2.46 0.69 -20.90
CA SER A 823 3.65 1.34 -21.47
C SER A 823 4.93 0.69 -20.92
N GLY A 824 6.11 1.05 -21.44
CA GLY A 824 7.39 0.61 -20.85
C GLY A 824 7.66 -0.89 -20.95
N ASP A 825 7.10 -1.57 -21.96
CA ASP A 825 7.02 -3.05 -22.10
C ASP A 825 5.83 -3.69 -21.37
N GLY A 826 4.64 -3.10 -21.56
CA GLY A 826 3.36 -3.68 -21.11
C GLY A 826 2.95 -3.32 -19.68
N ASN A 827 3.81 -2.62 -18.94
CA ASN A 827 3.60 -2.26 -17.54
C ASN A 827 2.46 -1.26 -17.37
N TYR A 828 1.71 -1.39 -16.28
CA TYR A 828 0.65 -0.46 -15.89
C TYR A 828 0.49 -0.44 -14.36
N TYR A 829 0.16 0.74 -13.82
CA TYR A 829 0.02 0.95 -12.38
C TYR A 829 -1.14 1.90 -12.05
N PHE A 830 -1.77 1.68 -10.89
CA PHE A 830 -2.72 2.57 -10.22
C PHE A 830 -2.39 2.64 -8.73
N THR A 831 -2.55 3.81 -8.10
CA THR A 831 -2.54 3.94 -6.63
C THR A 831 -3.97 4.00 -6.10
N VAL A 832 -4.26 3.31 -4.99
CA VAL A 832 -5.52 3.43 -4.24
C VAL A 832 -5.27 3.53 -2.74
N ASP A 833 -6.22 4.15 -2.03
CA ASP A 833 -6.23 4.19 -0.57
C ASP A 833 -6.42 2.77 -0.01
N ALA A 834 -5.77 2.45 1.11
CA ALA A 834 -5.91 1.15 1.78
C ALA A 834 -7.38 0.79 2.05
N TYR A 835 -7.70 -0.51 2.10
CA TYR A 835 -9.05 -1.04 2.27
C TYR A 835 -10.07 -0.69 1.15
N THR A 836 -9.66 0.00 0.08
CA THR A 836 -10.52 0.28 -1.07
C THR A 836 -10.76 -0.99 -1.89
N ALA A 837 -12.00 -1.50 -1.91
CA ALA A 837 -12.39 -2.58 -2.82
C ALA A 837 -12.35 -2.10 -4.29
N TYR A 838 -12.00 -2.99 -5.23
CA TYR A 838 -11.84 -2.59 -6.63
C TYR A 838 -12.10 -3.71 -7.64
N THR A 839 -12.32 -3.31 -8.89
CA THR A 839 -12.22 -4.18 -10.06
C THR A 839 -11.22 -3.61 -11.05
N ILE A 840 -10.43 -4.49 -11.70
CA ILE A 840 -9.59 -4.15 -12.85
C ILE A 840 -10.18 -4.82 -14.10
N THR A 841 -10.24 -4.09 -15.22
CA THR A 841 -10.54 -4.64 -16.54
C THR A 841 -9.50 -4.23 -17.57
N VAL A 842 -9.18 -5.16 -18.49
CA VAL A 842 -8.37 -4.92 -19.68
C VAL A 842 -9.21 -5.33 -20.88
N ALA A 843 -9.32 -4.49 -21.90
CA ALA A 843 -9.99 -4.87 -23.13
C ALA A 843 -9.12 -5.86 -23.92
N THR A 844 -9.65 -7.05 -24.22
CA THR A 844 -8.94 -8.06 -25.03
C THR A 844 -8.45 -7.45 -26.35
N PRO A 845 -7.15 -7.50 -26.66
CA PRO A 845 -6.62 -6.92 -27.90
C PRO A 845 -7.20 -7.59 -29.16
N ALA A 846 -7.27 -6.85 -30.26
CA ALA A 846 -7.81 -7.38 -31.51
C ALA A 846 -6.91 -8.51 -32.05
N GLY A 847 -7.48 -9.71 -32.24
CA GLY A 847 -6.74 -10.91 -32.66
C GLY A 847 -6.18 -11.76 -31.51
N PHE A 848 -6.41 -11.36 -30.25
CA PHE A 848 -5.95 -12.08 -29.06
C PHE A 848 -7.12 -12.70 -28.28
N GLN A 849 -6.82 -13.62 -27.36
CA GLN A 849 -7.72 -14.24 -26.38
C GLN A 849 -6.98 -14.37 -25.04
N LEU A 850 -7.68 -14.35 -23.89
CA LEU A 850 -7.05 -14.54 -22.58
C LEU A 850 -6.51 -15.99 -22.46
N THR A 851 -5.31 -16.17 -21.91
CA THR A 851 -4.70 -17.50 -21.74
C THR A 851 -5.57 -18.46 -20.93
N ALA A 852 -5.64 -19.73 -21.36
CA ALA A 852 -6.48 -20.73 -20.73
C ALA A 852 -6.08 -21.03 -19.27
N ALA A 853 -4.79 -21.03 -18.93
CA ALA A 853 -4.31 -21.22 -17.55
C ALA A 853 -4.92 -20.17 -16.60
N ASN A 854 -4.89 -18.90 -17.00
CA ASN A 854 -5.49 -17.75 -16.31
C ASN A 854 -7.03 -17.82 -16.17
N THR A 855 -7.70 -18.81 -16.78
CA THR A 855 -9.12 -19.13 -16.54
C THR A 855 -9.36 -20.22 -15.49
N THR A 856 -8.36 -21.05 -15.17
CA THR A 856 -8.54 -22.25 -14.32
C THR A 856 -8.28 -22.00 -12.83
N ALA A 857 -7.46 -21.01 -12.48
CA ALA A 857 -7.20 -20.60 -11.09
C ALA A 857 -8.37 -19.86 -10.41
N LEU A 858 -9.61 -20.10 -10.87
CA LEU A 858 -10.78 -19.24 -10.60
C LEU A 858 -12.02 -19.96 -10.06
N ASP A 859 -12.02 -21.30 -10.02
CA ASP A 859 -13.16 -22.11 -9.52
C ASP A 859 -12.86 -22.75 -8.15
N ALA A 860 -12.32 -21.96 -7.23
CA ALA A 860 -12.08 -22.33 -5.84
C ALA A 860 -12.61 -21.24 -4.90
N ALA A 861 -13.64 -21.57 -4.11
CA ALA A 861 -14.40 -20.60 -3.31
C ALA A 861 -13.72 -20.17 -1.98
N ASN A 862 -12.47 -19.69 -2.04
CA ASN A 862 -11.72 -19.17 -0.89
C ASN A 862 -11.04 -17.82 -1.22
N LEU A 863 -11.78 -16.72 -1.18
CA LEU A 863 -11.23 -15.35 -1.30
C LEU A 863 -10.58 -14.86 0.01
N THR A 864 -9.74 -15.68 0.63
CA THR A 864 -9.02 -15.38 1.90
C THR A 864 -7.59 -15.96 1.94
N SER A 865 -7.00 -16.23 0.77
CA SER A 865 -5.62 -16.70 0.66
C SER A 865 -5.01 -16.29 -0.69
N ASN A 866 -3.74 -15.88 -0.68
CA ASN A 866 -2.93 -15.77 -1.89
C ASN A 866 -2.93 -17.10 -2.65
N HIS A 867 -2.95 -17.00 -4.00
CA HIS A 867 -2.41 -17.90 -5.04
C HIS A 867 -3.31 -17.95 -6.27
N ALA A 868 -2.94 -17.18 -7.29
CA ALA A 868 -3.27 -17.38 -8.70
C ALA A 868 -2.21 -16.58 -9.49
N ILE A 869 -1.45 -17.26 -10.37
CA ILE A 869 -0.13 -16.81 -10.88
C ILE A 869 0.98 -16.97 -9.80
N SER A 870 2.20 -17.30 -10.24
CA SER A 870 3.41 -17.65 -9.44
C SER A 870 3.87 -16.49 -8.52
N ASP A 871 4.53 -16.66 -7.37
CA ASP A 871 5.41 -17.75 -6.87
C ASP A 871 5.26 -17.97 -5.34
N THR A 872 6.24 -18.65 -4.72
CA THR A 872 6.19 -19.39 -3.46
C THR A 872 6.85 -18.64 -2.29
N ILE A 873 6.21 -18.64 -1.10
CA ILE A 873 6.79 -19.05 0.22
C ILE A 873 5.69 -19.17 1.28
#